data_AF-A0ABC9CYF9-F1
#
_entry.id   AF-A0ABC9CYF9-F1
#
_cell.length_a   1.000
_cell.length_b   1.000
_cell.length_c   1.000
_cell.angle_alpha   90.00
_cell.angle_beta   90.00
_cell.angle_gamma   90.00
#
_symmetry.space_group_name_H-M   'P 1'
#
loop_
_entity.id
_entity.type
_entity.pdbx_description
1 polymer ?
#
loop_
_entity_poly.entity_id
_entity_poly.type
_entity_poly.pdbx_seq_one_letter_code
_entity_poly.pdbx_strand_id
1 'polypeptide(L)'
;MEGVMVSAVTGAISSLLTKFATLLEKNYKLNKGVKKEITSLRDEMSSMNALLMDLSSMDELNGQQKEWRDKVRELSYDMEDCIDIFVNDRSSGKAWPFQKFMASNNIAKRIEELKGRVVEASNSHNRYRDDLSISHPCNASVDPLVLALNKDTSTLVGTERARDRIIWWLLEEGGQQVQQLIRPCFEPWNFARFLQEWYYFLQNFCKTPVKFIPSKKTKVISIVGQGGVGKTALTHQVYTMVKSKFDCTAFVSASSQNPNTIFSDILSGVGCLEVSRSMDQLKLIDLLKEHLKDKRYLIVIDDVWTRKAWETIKCCFVENNRGSRVIITTRIEHVAQAWYPYFNSHIYSIKPLDDLDSRRLFYRDIFGSEDACPENLKSISDEILKKCGGLPLAIICVAGVLASHNQVNSLETWEKIKVYLGFQLETNPALESMKHVLNLSYNNLSLDLKTCMLYFAIFPEDSEIIKSDLVKRWIAEGFITEKHRSSPEEIAESYFNELINRNMIQVARMDDCGHVLSCRVHDVMLEFIVSKATEENFVTVINDLHSRRSRLQIRRLSLQVRDSSECSNHALGDMVLTQVRSFNFWGPAERMPSLSKFQLVRVVHLDVYDDSQSQGEQYDISSLCKFFQLRYLRIRGLGCRQLQLRKFQNLVTLELLTGKTEKLEIDANKLPPTLWHLLVPTKTKLIGAIDRLKALRSLGDLDIETKDVEKNIKGLGELGNLRELKLSLSDPSSETAHVVGDLLPSSLSRLSNLRSLVIRGSFTVAEDSLTRWHTLPRHLHRLHALVCPFSTVPTDWIAHLDSLRSLEIKVVSLPRDGTEVLARLTSLVHLRLHVDKHAPEEGVLVHRAAFAHLKEFWFAYQVPCLMFEAGAMPMLQNLTVQCYTSAERQADGVLDGIEHLGSLKACRVDIANFAIELQAAFVLKEDVPRWNKQALQAAFSTAISKHPGSLDVRIQSVYIGIGPSDYYTF
;
A
#
# COMPACT_ATOMS: atom_id res chain seq x y z
N MET A 1 26.96 1.68 -18.12
CA MET A 1 26.71 2.62 -19.23
C MET A 1 25.22 2.95 -19.18
N GLU A 2 24.91 4.22 -18.91
CA GLU A 2 23.65 4.70 -18.33
C GLU A 2 22.77 5.35 -19.41
N GLY A 3 21.58 4.81 -19.61
CA GLY A 3 20.55 5.40 -20.48
C GLY A 3 20.23 6.85 -20.11
N VAL A 4 19.77 7.63 -21.09
CA VAL A 4 19.69 9.08 -20.92
C VAL A 4 18.61 9.52 -19.92
N MET A 5 19.10 10.03 -18.80
CA MET A 5 18.34 10.51 -17.65
C MET A 5 18.09 12.00 -17.78
N VAL A 6 16.86 12.43 -18.11
CA VAL A 6 16.48 13.86 -18.25
C VAL A 6 15.24 14.22 -17.41
N SER A 7 14.59 13.25 -16.78
CA SER A 7 13.29 13.40 -16.10
C SER A 7 13.25 14.51 -15.05
N ALA A 8 14.21 14.53 -14.11
CA ALA A 8 14.27 15.55 -13.07
C ALA A 8 14.49 16.96 -13.64
N VAL A 9 15.24 17.08 -14.73
CA VAL A 9 15.52 18.37 -15.39
C VAL A 9 14.30 18.88 -16.12
N THR A 10 13.65 18.02 -16.91
CA THR A 10 12.43 18.39 -17.64
C THR A 10 11.29 18.76 -16.69
N GLY A 11 11.17 18.04 -15.56
CA GLY A 11 10.22 18.39 -14.51
C GLY A 11 10.52 19.76 -13.87
N ALA A 12 11.80 20.05 -13.61
CA ALA A 12 12.23 21.35 -13.07
C ALA A 12 11.92 22.51 -14.04
N ILE A 13 12.25 22.35 -15.32
CA ILE A 13 12.03 23.38 -16.34
C ILE A 13 10.53 23.57 -16.59
N SER A 14 9.75 22.48 -16.70
CA SER A 14 8.30 22.56 -16.89
C SER A 14 7.64 23.38 -15.77
N SER A 15 7.96 23.10 -14.50
CA SER A 15 7.48 23.88 -13.35
C SER A 15 7.85 25.37 -13.47
N LEU A 16 9.10 25.66 -13.84
CA LEU A 16 9.59 27.03 -14.00
C LEU A 16 8.86 27.78 -15.13
N LEU A 17 8.66 27.13 -16.29
CA LEU A 17 7.96 27.70 -17.44
C LEU A 17 6.52 28.03 -17.10
N THR A 18 5.82 27.16 -16.37
CA THR A 18 4.47 27.45 -15.86
C THR A 18 4.48 28.67 -14.95
N LYS A 19 5.45 28.81 -14.05
CA LYS A 19 5.54 29.99 -13.19
C LYS A 19 5.81 31.27 -13.96
N PHE A 20 6.69 31.25 -14.96
CA PHE A 20 6.89 32.39 -15.84
C PHE A 20 5.60 32.78 -16.58
N ALA A 21 4.86 31.81 -17.11
CA ALA A 21 3.56 32.07 -17.73
C ALA A 21 2.60 32.76 -16.73
N THR A 22 2.48 32.23 -15.51
CA THR A 22 1.60 32.84 -14.48
C THR A 22 2.03 34.24 -14.06
N LEU A 23 3.34 34.53 -14.01
CA LEU A 23 3.87 35.87 -13.72
C LEU A 23 3.55 36.88 -14.82
N LEU A 24 3.53 36.43 -16.08
CA LEU A 24 3.23 37.26 -17.24
C LEU A 24 1.72 37.51 -17.40
N GLU A 25 0.90 36.51 -17.10
CA GLU A 25 -0.57 36.55 -17.21
C GLU A 25 -1.26 37.27 -16.04
N LYS A 26 -0.83 37.01 -14.80
CA LYS A 26 -1.40 37.71 -13.64
C LYS A 26 -1.02 39.19 -13.73
N ASN A 27 -1.97 40.07 -13.41
CA ASN A 27 -1.81 41.53 -13.35
C ASN A 27 -0.87 42.00 -12.20
N TYR A 28 0.27 41.34 -12.00
CA TYR A 28 1.35 41.90 -11.22
C TYR A 28 1.75 43.22 -11.89
N LYS A 29 1.83 44.31 -11.10
CA LYS A 29 2.40 45.60 -11.51
C LYS A 29 3.90 45.44 -11.76
N LEU A 30 4.24 44.72 -12.83
CA LEU A 30 5.58 44.52 -13.35
C LEU A 30 5.81 45.60 -14.40
N ASN A 31 6.91 46.33 -14.27
CA ASN A 31 7.31 47.32 -15.28
C ASN A 31 7.55 46.62 -16.62
N LYS A 32 7.29 47.32 -17.74
CA LYS A 32 7.47 46.77 -19.10
C LYS A 32 8.84 46.12 -19.31
N GLY A 33 9.91 46.70 -18.75
CA GLY A 33 11.27 46.13 -18.81
C GLY A 33 11.38 44.76 -18.13
N VAL A 34 10.81 44.61 -16.93
CA VAL A 34 10.82 43.33 -16.18
C VAL A 34 10.00 42.26 -16.91
N LYS A 35 8.86 42.63 -17.51
CA LYS A 35 8.08 41.69 -18.34
C LYS A 35 8.90 41.19 -19.53
N LYS A 36 9.61 42.08 -20.23
CA LYS A 36 10.45 41.71 -21.38
C LYS A 36 11.57 40.74 -21.00
N GLU A 37 12.20 40.95 -19.84
CA GLU A 37 13.23 40.02 -19.33
C GLU A 37 12.66 38.66 -18.94
N ILE A 38 11.52 38.63 -18.25
CA ILE A 38 10.84 37.36 -17.90
C ILE A 38 10.48 36.59 -19.17
N THR A 39 9.98 37.26 -20.22
CA THR A 39 9.71 36.63 -21.52
C THR A 39 11.00 36.08 -22.14
N SER A 40 12.08 36.88 -22.17
CA SER A 40 13.38 36.42 -22.69
C SER A 40 13.88 35.17 -21.97
N LEU A 41 13.83 35.14 -20.64
CA LEU A 41 14.26 33.99 -19.84
C LEU A 41 13.38 32.76 -20.09
N ARG A 42 12.06 32.96 -20.20
CA ARG A 42 11.12 31.88 -20.54
C ARG A 42 11.46 31.25 -21.89
N ASP A 43 11.77 32.07 -22.90
CA ASP A 43 12.10 31.61 -24.24
C ASP A 43 13.43 30.84 -24.24
N GLU A 44 14.43 31.31 -23.50
CA GLU A 44 15.71 30.63 -23.32
C GLU A 44 15.56 29.26 -22.62
N MET A 45 14.82 29.21 -21.52
CA MET A 45 14.57 27.96 -20.81
C MET A 45 13.73 26.99 -21.66
N SER A 46 12.80 27.49 -22.47
CA SER A 46 12.02 26.66 -23.40
C SER A 46 12.92 26.06 -24.48
N SER A 47 13.87 26.84 -25.01
CA SER A 47 14.87 26.36 -25.97
C SER A 47 15.78 25.29 -25.36
N MET A 48 16.29 25.51 -24.13
CA MET A 48 17.08 24.50 -23.41
C MET A 48 16.28 23.22 -23.15
N ASN A 49 15.00 23.33 -22.80
CA ASN A 49 14.13 22.18 -22.60
C ASN A 49 13.94 21.37 -23.88
N ALA A 50 13.69 22.03 -25.02
CA ALA A 50 13.57 21.34 -26.31
C ALA A 50 14.84 20.54 -26.65
N LEU A 51 16.01 21.12 -26.43
CA LEU A 51 17.29 20.42 -26.63
C LEU A 51 17.49 19.24 -25.68
N LEU A 52 17.08 19.38 -24.42
CA LEU A 52 17.11 18.28 -23.44
C LEU A 52 16.16 17.14 -23.83
N MET A 53 14.99 17.47 -24.41
CA MET A 53 14.07 16.48 -24.97
C MET A 53 14.70 15.75 -26.15
N ASP A 54 15.37 16.45 -27.06
CA ASP A 54 16.07 15.82 -28.17
C ASP A 54 17.19 14.89 -27.68
N LEU A 55 17.97 15.33 -26.70
CA LEU A 55 19.02 14.53 -26.07
C LEU A 55 18.45 13.33 -25.29
N SER A 56 17.22 13.40 -24.78
CA SER A 56 16.56 12.29 -24.07
C SER A 56 16.28 11.07 -24.95
N SER A 57 16.33 11.24 -26.27
CA SER A 57 16.22 10.16 -27.26
C SER A 57 17.53 9.44 -27.56
N MET A 58 18.67 9.93 -27.01
CA MET A 58 19.97 9.29 -27.18
C MET A 58 20.12 8.08 -26.25
N ASP A 59 20.98 7.13 -26.63
CA ASP A 59 21.25 5.95 -25.80
C ASP A 59 22.21 6.24 -24.65
N GLU A 60 23.14 7.20 -24.79
CA GLU A 60 24.05 7.66 -23.72
C GLU A 60 24.45 9.14 -23.84
N LEU A 61 24.57 9.82 -22.69
CA LEU A 61 25.21 11.14 -22.59
C LEU A 61 26.68 10.99 -22.17
N ASN A 62 27.57 11.71 -22.84
CA ASN A 62 28.96 11.86 -22.41
C ASN A 62 29.06 12.70 -21.11
N GLY A 63 30.23 12.68 -20.46
CA GLY A 63 30.43 13.38 -19.18
C GLY A 63 30.13 14.89 -19.23
N GLN A 64 30.42 15.55 -20.35
CA GLN A 64 30.17 16.99 -20.52
C GLN A 64 28.66 17.30 -20.69
N GLN A 65 27.92 16.41 -21.35
CA GLN A 65 26.47 16.49 -21.51
C GLN A 65 25.75 16.23 -20.19
N LYS A 66 26.21 15.24 -19.39
CA LYS A 66 25.68 15.00 -18.03
C LYS A 66 25.89 16.21 -17.13
N GLU A 67 27.10 16.77 -17.10
CA GLU A 67 27.39 17.97 -16.32
C GLU A 67 26.56 19.18 -16.79
N TRP A 68 26.36 19.34 -18.10
CA TRP A 68 25.52 20.41 -18.64
C TRP A 68 24.06 20.25 -18.21
N ARG A 69 23.49 19.06 -18.38
CA ARG A 69 22.15 18.71 -17.91
C ARG A 69 21.98 19.03 -16.43
N ASP A 70 22.95 18.63 -15.60
CA ASP A 70 22.90 18.85 -14.16
C ASP A 70 22.96 20.34 -13.81
N LYS A 71 23.76 21.13 -14.53
CA LYS A 71 23.80 22.59 -14.38
C LYS A 71 22.49 23.26 -14.79
N VAL A 72 21.85 22.81 -15.88
CA VAL A 72 20.54 23.32 -16.30
C VAL A 72 19.47 22.99 -15.25
N ARG A 73 19.50 21.77 -14.68
CA ARG A 73 18.59 21.37 -13.59
C ARG A 73 18.72 22.29 -12.38
N GLU A 74 19.93 22.50 -11.87
CA GLU A 74 20.15 23.37 -10.71
C GLU A 74 19.82 24.83 -11.03
N LEU A 75 20.16 25.33 -12.21
CA LEU A 75 19.76 26.68 -12.65
C LEU A 75 18.24 26.86 -12.67
N SER A 76 17.52 25.86 -13.18
CA SER A 76 16.05 25.87 -13.21
C SER A 76 15.47 25.97 -11.81
N TYR A 77 16.02 25.20 -10.86
CA TYR A 77 15.60 25.27 -9.47
C TYR A 77 15.95 26.61 -8.81
N ASP A 78 17.15 27.14 -9.05
CA ASP A 78 17.57 28.44 -8.50
C ASP A 78 16.68 29.58 -8.99
N MET A 79 16.30 29.58 -10.28
CA MET A 79 15.35 30.53 -10.85
C MET A 79 13.95 30.40 -10.24
N GLU A 80 13.50 29.17 -10.01
CA GLU A 80 12.20 28.88 -9.43
C GLU A 80 12.13 29.37 -7.97
N ASP A 81 13.16 29.05 -7.17
CA ASP A 81 13.31 29.51 -5.79
C ASP A 81 13.32 31.05 -5.73
N CYS A 82 14.01 31.67 -6.68
CA CYS A 82 14.06 33.11 -6.86
C CYS A 82 12.66 33.72 -7.07
N ILE A 83 11.89 33.16 -8.01
CA ILE A 83 10.52 33.61 -8.28
C ILE A 83 9.65 33.46 -7.03
N ASP A 84 9.78 32.35 -6.34
CA ASP A 84 8.98 32.03 -5.17
C ASP A 84 9.22 33.00 -4.01
N ILE A 85 10.49 33.31 -3.72
CA ILE A 85 10.87 34.31 -2.72
C ILE A 85 10.35 35.69 -3.14
N PHE A 86 10.51 36.08 -4.41
CA PHE A 86 10.05 37.37 -4.92
C PHE A 86 8.53 37.54 -4.80
N VAL A 87 7.75 36.51 -5.15
CA VAL A 87 6.28 36.53 -5.03
C VAL A 87 5.87 36.65 -3.57
N ASN A 88 6.54 35.92 -2.67
CA ASN A 88 6.28 36.00 -1.23
C ASN A 88 6.60 37.39 -0.65
N ASP A 89 7.77 37.96 -0.96
CA ASP A 89 8.18 39.27 -0.45
C ASP A 89 7.21 40.38 -0.87
N ARG A 90 6.77 40.36 -2.14
CA ARG A 90 5.74 41.28 -2.62
C ARG A 90 4.41 41.12 -1.88
N SER A 91 3.98 39.88 -1.62
CA SER A 91 2.76 39.63 -0.85
C SER A 91 2.85 40.12 0.60
N SER A 92 4.07 40.17 1.15
CA SER A 92 4.37 40.70 2.49
C SER A 92 4.62 42.21 2.55
N GLY A 93 4.48 42.93 1.43
CA GLY A 93 4.66 44.39 1.36
C GLY A 93 6.12 44.86 1.24
N LYS A 94 7.09 43.96 1.12
CA LYS A 94 8.51 44.28 0.87
C LYS A 94 8.74 44.41 -0.63
N ALA A 95 8.99 45.63 -1.13
CA ALA A 95 9.15 45.87 -2.57
C ALA A 95 10.64 46.03 -2.96
N TRP A 96 11.18 45.04 -3.67
CA TRP A 96 12.47 45.14 -4.38
C TRP A 96 12.29 44.86 -5.89
N PRO A 97 13.07 45.48 -6.81
CA PRO A 97 12.99 45.18 -8.25
C PRO A 97 13.53 43.78 -8.61
N PHE A 98 12.75 42.99 -9.37
CA PHE A 98 13.13 41.63 -9.84
C PHE A 98 14.52 41.59 -10.52
N GLN A 99 14.84 42.62 -11.30
CA GLN A 99 16.15 42.81 -11.96
C GLN A 99 17.34 42.78 -11.00
N LYS A 100 17.27 43.53 -9.89
CA LYS A 100 18.36 43.57 -8.91
C LYS A 100 18.52 42.22 -8.19
N PHE A 101 17.42 41.50 -8.00
CA PHE A 101 17.41 40.20 -7.35
C PHE A 101 18.01 39.10 -8.26
N MET A 102 17.68 39.10 -9.56
CA MET A 102 18.30 38.20 -10.54
C MET A 102 19.79 38.50 -10.74
N ALA A 103 20.17 39.78 -10.75
CA ALA A 103 21.57 40.21 -10.86
C ALA A 103 22.41 39.79 -9.65
N SER A 104 21.85 39.86 -8.43
CA SER A 104 22.52 39.39 -7.21
C SER A 104 22.82 37.89 -7.22
N ASN A 105 22.09 37.11 -8.01
CA ASN A 105 22.23 35.66 -8.10
C ASN A 105 23.02 35.19 -9.34
N ASN A 106 23.63 36.10 -10.12
CA ASN A 106 24.45 35.80 -11.32
C ASN A 106 23.76 34.89 -12.36
N ILE A 107 22.43 34.90 -12.43
CA ILE A 107 21.65 33.96 -13.25
C ILE A 107 21.86 34.19 -14.75
N ALA A 108 21.89 35.44 -15.21
CA ALA A 108 22.08 35.77 -16.63
C ALA A 108 23.42 35.24 -17.19
N LYS A 109 24.50 35.38 -16.43
CA LYS A 109 25.83 34.85 -16.79
C LYS A 109 25.83 33.32 -16.89
N ARG A 110 25.13 32.63 -15.99
CA ARG A 110 25.00 31.16 -16.02
C ARG A 110 24.23 30.68 -17.24
N ILE A 111 23.19 31.39 -17.67
CA ILE A 111 22.45 31.05 -18.90
C ILE A 111 23.36 31.17 -20.12
N GLU A 112 24.12 32.27 -20.22
CA GLU A 112 25.01 32.52 -21.35
C GLU A 112 26.12 31.45 -21.45
N GLU A 113 26.72 31.06 -20.32
CA GLU A 113 27.68 29.95 -20.24
C GLU A 113 27.06 28.63 -20.71
N LEU A 114 25.83 28.32 -20.27
CA LEU A 114 25.14 27.09 -20.66
C LEU A 114 24.75 27.08 -22.14
N LYS A 115 24.35 28.22 -22.71
CA LYS A 115 24.12 28.37 -24.15
C LYS A 115 25.39 28.09 -24.96
N GLY A 116 26.54 28.61 -24.51
CA GLY A 116 27.83 28.35 -25.14
C GLY A 116 28.14 26.85 -25.21
N ARG A 117 27.96 26.13 -24.10
CA ARG A 117 28.19 24.67 -24.02
C ARG A 117 27.24 23.86 -24.91
N VAL A 118 25.99 24.29 -25.06
CA VAL A 118 25.01 23.65 -25.96
C VAL A 118 25.45 23.76 -27.41
N VAL A 119 25.83 24.97 -27.83
CA VAL A 119 26.23 25.22 -29.22
C VAL A 119 27.45 24.38 -29.56
N GLU A 120 28.40 24.26 -28.64
CA GLU A 120 29.58 23.39 -28.79
C GLU A 120 29.23 21.90 -28.88
N ALA A 121 28.31 21.41 -28.05
CA ALA A 121 27.85 20.02 -28.07
C ALA A 121 27.04 19.69 -29.34
N SER A 122 26.16 20.59 -29.77
CA SER A 122 25.37 20.48 -31.01
C SER A 122 26.27 20.48 -32.25
N ASN A 123 27.27 21.37 -32.29
CA ASN A 123 28.27 21.41 -33.36
C ASN A 123 29.15 20.15 -33.40
N SER A 124 29.38 19.50 -32.26
CA SER A 124 30.09 18.21 -32.17
C SER A 124 29.24 17.04 -32.68
N HIS A 125 27.91 17.14 -32.57
CA HIS A 125 26.95 16.13 -33.03
C HIS A 125 26.70 16.14 -34.54
N ASN A 126 26.69 17.32 -35.18
CA ASN A 126 26.57 17.44 -36.65
C ASN A 126 27.69 16.74 -37.44
N ARG A 127 28.73 16.23 -36.77
CA ARG A 127 29.79 15.43 -37.39
C ARG A 127 29.48 13.92 -37.47
N TYR A 128 28.39 13.45 -36.84
CA TYR A 128 28.08 12.02 -36.70
C TYR A 128 26.61 11.66 -37.03
N ARG A 129 25.88 12.58 -37.65
CA ARG A 129 24.43 12.48 -37.91
C ARG A 129 24.14 12.05 -39.35
N ASP A 130 24.51 10.83 -39.70
CA ASP A 130 23.98 10.13 -40.88
C ASP A 130 23.72 8.68 -40.47
N ASP A 131 22.62 8.44 -39.73
CA ASP A 131 21.73 7.27 -39.90
C ASP A 131 20.65 7.20 -38.79
N LEU A 132 19.43 6.84 -39.23
CA LEU A 132 18.24 6.40 -38.48
C LEU A 132 17.20 7.45 -38.01
N SER A 133 16.02 7.31 -38.61
CA SER A 133 14.75 8.00 -38.35
C SER A 133 13.95 7.36 -37.21
N ILE A 134 13.46 8.15 -36.24
CA ILE A 134 12.55 7.73 -35.17
C ILE A 134 11.22 8.49 -35.28
N SER A 135 10.10 7.76 -35.26
CA SER A 135 8.73 8.28 -35.21
C SER A 135 8.18 8.40 -33.79
N HIS A 136 7.34 9.42 -33.57
CA HIS A 136 6.78 9.90 -32.30
C HIS A 136 5.87 8.91 -31.51
N PRO A 137 5.73 9.07 -30.17
CA PRO A 137 4.73 8.37 -29.38
C PRO A 137 3.36 9.08 -29.39
N CYS A 138 2.29 8.30 -29.55
CA CYS A 138 0.90 8.77 -29.52
C CYS A 138 0.24 8.42 -28.17
N ASN A 139 -0.36 9.41 -27.52
CA ASN A 139 -1.21 9.25 -26.33
C ASN A 139 -2.58 8.67 -26.73
N ALA A 140 -3.03 7.62 -26.07
CA ALA A 140 -4.45 7.31 -25.89
C ALA A 140 -4.66 6.40 -24.68
N SER A 141 -5.73 6.69 -23.94
CA SER A 141 -6.19 6.05 -22.71
C SER A 141 -6.59 4.60 -22.91
N VAL A 142 -6.13 3.71 -22.03
CA VAL A 142 -6.58 2.32 -21.93
C VAL A 142 -7.32 2.14 -20.60
N ASP A 143 -8.42 1.39 -20.67
CA ASP A 143 -9.25 0.97 -19.53
C ASP A 143 -8.42 0.15 -18.51
N PRO A 144 -8.41 0.47 -17.21
CA PRO A 144 -7.60 -0.23 -16.22
C PRO A 144 -8.36 -1.42 -15.59
N LEU A 145 -7.59 -2.44 -15.18
CA LEU A 145 -7.99 -3.60 -14.37
C LEU A 145 -8.79 -4.71 -15.06
N VAL A 146 -8.08 -5.56 -15.80
CA VAL A 146 -8.34 -7.01 -15.77
C VAL A 146 -6.97 -7.70 -15.80
N LEU A 147 -6.59 -8.39 -14.70
CA LEU A 147 -5.42 -9.28 -14.48
C LEU A 147 -4.43 -8.91 -13.36
N ALA A 148 -4.59 -7.81 -12.62
CA ALA A 148 -3.78 -7.55 -11.41
C ALA A 148 -4.42 -8.08 -10.10
N LEU A 149 -5.35 -9.03 -10.20
CA LEU A 149 -6.01 -9.64 -9.05
C LEU A 149 -5.29 -10.93 -8.66
N ASN A 150 -4.77 -10.94 -7.43
CA ASN A 150 -4.30 -12.12 -6.71
C ASN A 150 -3.25 -12.94 -7.49
N LYS A 151 -1.96 -12.70 -7.22
CA LYS A 151 -0.98 -13.78 -7.33
C LYS A 151 -1.29 -14.81 -6.23
N ASP A 152 -2.37 -15.56 -6.44
CA ASP A 152 -2.62 -16.81 -5.74
C ASP A 152 -1.42 -17.72 -6.01
N THR A 153 -1.13 -18.62 -5.07
CA THR A 153 -0.08 -19.64 -5.20
C THR A 153 -0.23 -20.54 -6.43
N SER A 154 -1.38 -20.46 -7.13
CA SER A 154 -1.67 -21.09 -8.43
C SER A 154 -1.01 -20.40 -9.63
N THR A 155 -0.46 -19.19 -9.48
CA THR A 155 0.22 -18.43 -10.55
C THR A 155 1.73 -18.67 -10.59
N LEU A 156 2.29 -19.41 -9.64
CA LEU A 156 3.72 -19.72 -9.58
C LEU A 156 4.04 -20.87 -10.53
N VAL A 157 4.94 -20.63 -11.48
CA VAL A 157 5.37 -21.62 -12.48
C VAL A 157 6.70 -22.23 -12.05
N GLY A 158 6.90 -23.53 -12.27
CA GLY A 158 8.18 -24.22 -12.05
C GLY A 158 8.58 -24.40 -10.57
N THR A 159 7.62 -24.25 -9.66
CA THR A 159 7.87 -24.31 -8.21
C THR A 159 7.60 -25.68 -7.61
N GLU A 160 6.95 -26.60 -8.33
CA GLU A 160 6.40 -27.85 -7.78
C GLU A 160 7.48 -28.73 -7.16
N ARG A 161 8.57 -28.98 -7.88
CA ARG A 161 9.68 -29.82 -7.38
C ARG A 161 10.36 -29.21 -6.16
N ALA A 162 10.58 -27.90 -6.18
CA ALA A 162 11.21 -27.17 -5.08
C ALA A 162 10.33 -27.20 -3.83
N ARG A 163 9.05 -26.86 -4.01
CA ARG A 163 8.00 -26.87 -3.00
C ARG A 163 7.89 -28.25 -2.36
N ASP A 164 7.73 -29.30 -3.16
CA ASP A 164 7.53 -30.66 -2.65
C ASP A 164 8.76 -31.16 -1.89
N ARG A 165 9.96 -30.81 -2.33
CA ARG A 165 11.21 -31.13 -1.62
C ARG A 165 11.33 -30.39 -0.27
N ILE A 166 10.98 -29.10 -0.22
CA ILE A 166 11.02 -28.34 1.03
C ILE A 166 9.95 -28.85 1.99
N ILE A 167 8.73 -29.12 1.50
CA ILE A 167 7.65 -29.76 2.28
C ILE A 167 8.13 -31.10 2.81
N TRP A 168 8.79 -31.91 1.98
CA TRP A 168 9.37 -33.17 2.41
C TRP A 168 10.37 -32.96 3.57
N TRP A 169 11.33 -32.03 3.47
CA TRP A 169 12.25 -31.75 4.59
C TRP A 169 11.56 -31.24 5.87
N LEU A 170 10.51 -30.44 5.73
CA LEU A 170 9.71 -29.95 6.85
C LEU A 170 8.97 -31.09 7.55
N LEU A 171 8.51 -32.09 6.78
CA LEU A 171 7.70 -33.19 7.28
C LEU A 171 8.49 -34.48 7.55
N GLU A 172 9.72 -34.62 7.07
CA GLU A 172 10.54 -35.81 7.23
C GLU A 172 10.93 -36.00 8.71
N GLU A 173 10.71 -37.20 9.23
CA GLU A 173 11.02 -37.60 10.60
C GLU A 173 12.17 -38.61 10.58
N GLY A 174 13.20 -38.35 11.38
CA GLY A 174 14.50 -39.04 11.27
C GLY A 174 14.38 -40.56 11.27
N GLY A 175 14.73 -41.17 10.13
CA GLY A 175 14.99 -42.59 9.98
C GLY A 175 16.06 -42.80 8.93
N GLN A 176 17.29 -43.08 9.36
CA GLN A 176 18.43 -43.41 8.49
C GLN A 176 18.24 -44.72 7.67
N GLN A 177 17.04 -45.31 7.62
CA GLN A 177 16.76 -46.57 6.93
C GLN A 177 16.06 -46.45 5.56
N VAL A 178 15.64 -45.26 5.10
CA VAL A 178 15.01 -45.12 3.77
C VAL A 178 16.00 -44.74 2.66
N GLN A 179 17.23 -44.33 2.99
CA GLN A 179 18.28 -44.10 1.99
C GLN A 179 18.66 -45.36 1.19
N GLN A 180 18.31 -46.56 1.66
CA GLN A 180 18.56 -47.82 0.94
C GLN A 180 17.40 -48.27 0.04
N LEU A 181 16.18 -47.72 0.19
CA LEU A 181 15.01 -48.20 -0.56
C LEU A 181 14.67 -47.37 -1.81
N ILE A 182 15.29 -46.21 -2.02
CA ILE A 182 15.11 -45.39 -3.24
C ILE A 182 16.47 -45.08 -3.88
N ARG A 183 17.31 -46.10 -4.01
CA ARG A 183 18.58 -46.02 -4.76
C ARG A 183 18.52 -46.55 -6.21
N PRO A 184 17.32 -46.78 -6.79
CA PRO A 184 17.21 -46.70 -8.25
C PRO A 184 15.96 -45.90 -8.68
N CYS A 185 16.01 -44.57 -8.60
CA CYS A 185 15.18 -43.70 -9.46
C CYS A 185 16.02 -42.67 -10.24
N PHE A 186 17.34 -42.88 -10.27
CA PHE A 186 18.27 -42.13 -11.10
C PHE A 186 18.71 -43.01 -12.28
N GLU A 187 17.78 -43.41 -13.16
CA GLU A 187 18.01 -43.73 -14.57
C GLU A 187 16.65 -43.74 -15.31
N PRO A 188 16.60 -43.43 -16.62
CA PRO A 188 15.35 -43.10 -17.30
C PRO A 188 14.57 -44.36 -17.73
N TRP A 189 13.24 -44.22 -17.80
CA TRP A 189 12.21 -45.13 -18.36
C TRP A 189 11.47 -46.07 -17.39
N ASN A 190 10.36 -45.57 -16.80
CA ASN A 190 9.02 -46.19 -16.91
C ASN A 190 7.95 -45.34 -16.19
N PHE A 191 7.32 -44.42 -16.94
CA PHE A 191 6.31 -43.46 -16.44
C PHE A 191 5.05 -44.14 -15.86
N ALA A 192 4.69 -45.33 -16.37
CA ALA A 192 3.51 -46.07 -15.93
C ALA A 192 3.66 -46.67 -14.52
N ARG A 193 4.86 -47.12 -14.15
CA ARG A 193 5.12 -47.70 -12.82
C ARG A 193 5.20 -46.62 -11.74
N PHE A 194 5.71 -45.45 -12.09
CA PHE A 194 5.71 -44.27 -11.21
C PHE A 194 4.29 -43.81 -10.88
N LEU A 195 3.40 -43.70 -11.87
CA LEU A 195 1.99 -43.35 -11.61
C LEU A 195 1.28 -44.39 -10.75
N GLN A 196 1.56 -45.68 -10.93
CA GLN A 196 0.89 -46.74 -10.18
C GLN A 196 1.36 -46.80 -8.71
N GLU A 197 2.66 -46.65 -8.45
CA GLU A 197 3.19 -46.60 -7.08
C GLU A 197 2.87 -45.26 -6.38
N TRP A 198 2.83 -44.15 -7.12
CA TRP A 198 2.42 -42.84 -6.60
C TRP A 198 0.92 -42.77 -6.30
N TYR A 199 0.07 -43.38 -7.14
CA TYR A 199 -1.37 -43.50 -6.90
C TYR A 199 -1.66 -44.45 -5.72
N TYR A 200 -0.89 -45.53 -5.56
CA TYR A 200 -0.96 -46.43 -4.40
C TYR A 200 -0.48 -45.75 -3.10
N PHE A 201 0.54 -44.89 -3.19
CA PHE A 201 1.03 -44.09 -2.06
C PHE A 201 -0.02 -43.05 -1.61
N LEU A 202 -0.63 -42.32 -2.55
CA LEU A 202 -1.68 -41.34 -2.24
C LEU A 202 -2.97 -41.99 -1.71
N GLN A 203 -3.40 -43.14 -2.24
CA GLN A 203 -4.59 -43.84 -1.75
C GLN A 203 -4.43 -44.41 -0.34
N ASN A 204 -3.23 -44.82 0.05
CA ASN A 204 -2.97 -45.37 1.38
C ASN A 204 -2.61 -44.31 2.43
N PHE A 205 -2.18 -43.12 2.02
CA PHE A 205 -1.88 -42.00 2.93
C PHE A 205 -3.12 -41.49 3.69
N CYS A 206 -4.32 -41.72 3.15
CA CYS A 206 -5.58 -41.24 3.74
C CYS A 206 -6.34 -42.28 4.59
N LYS A 207 -5.86 -43.53 4.73
CA LYS A 207 -6.70 -44.63 5.29
C LYS A 207 -6.11 -45.48 6.40
N THR A 208 -4.88 -45.25 6.86
CA THR A 208 -4.34 -45.96 8.04
C THR A 208 -3.77 -45.02 9.08
N PRO A 209 -4.16 -45.14 10.37
CA PRO A 209 -3.58 -44.36 11.45
C PRO A 209 -2.21 -44.96 11.79
N VAL A 210 -1.19 -44.62 11.00
CA VAL A 210 0.20 -44.86 11.41
C VAL A 210 0.49 -43.86 12.53
N LYS A 211 0.82 -44.37 13.72
CA LYS A 211 1.31 -43.54 14.84
C LYS A 211 2.62 -42.87 14.40
N PHE A 212 2.52 -41.61 13.96
CA PHE A 212 3.64 -40.72 13.72
C PHE A 212 4.34 -40.43 15.06
N ILE A 213 5.63 -40.74 15.17
CA ILE A 213 6.44 -40.44 16.34
C ILE A 213 7.33 -39.25 15.95
N PRO A 214 7.03 -38.03 16.43
CA PRO A 214 7.68 -36.82 15.93
C PRO A 214 9.19 -36.81 16.14
N SER A 215 9.94 -36.31 15.14
CA SER A 215 11.37 -36.02 15.33
C SER A 215 11.51 -34.99 16.46
N LYS A 216 12.17 -35.36 17.54
CA LYS A 216 12.31 -34.55 18.75
C LYS A 216 13.22 -33.33 18.62
N LYS A 217 13.64 -32.84 17.45
CA LYS A 217 14.53 -31.66 17.36
C LYS A 217 14.00 -30.59 16.42
N THR A 218 14.32 -29.33 16.72
CA THR A 218 14.02 -28.19 15.85
C THR A 218 14.86 -28.27 14.58
N LYS A 219 14.23 -28.19 13.41
CA LYS A 219 14.94 -28.15 12.11
C LYS A 219 14.89 -26.76 11.53
N VAL A 220 15.96 -26.37 10.84
CA VAL A 220 16.05 -25.10 10.13
C VAL A 220 16.28 -25.37 8.63
N ILE A 221 15.53 -24.69 7.77
CA ILE A 221 15.68 -24.78 6.32
C ILE A 221 16.06 -23.42 5.78
N SER A 222 17.15 -23.36 5.03
CA SER A 222 17.64 -22.13 4.41
C SER A 222 17.44 -22.14 2.91
N ILE A 223 16.69 -21.17 2.38
CA ILE A 223 16.45 -21.00 0.95
C ILE A 223 17.36 -19.88 0.45
N VAL A 224 18.29 -20.22 -0.44
CA VAL A 224 19.36 -19.33 -0.92
C VAL A 224 19.24 -19.10 -2.41
N GLY A 225 19.48 -17.89 -2.87
CA GLY A 225 19.54 -17.55 -4.29
C GLY A 225 19.59 -16.05 -4.54
N GLN A 226 19.95 -15.68 -5.77
CA GLN A 226 20.10 -14.28 -6.19
C GLN A 226 18.80 -13.46 -6.09
N GLY A 227 18.90 -12.13 -6.22
CA GLY A 227 17.74 -11.23 -6.22
C GLY A 227 16.73 -11.60 -7.33
N GLY A 228 15.44 -11.44 -7.07
CA GLY A 228 14.37 -11.64 -8.08
C GLY A 228 14.14 -13.08 -8.57
N VAL A 229 14.82 -14.08 -8.00
CA VAL A 229 14.67 -15.51 -8.36
C VAL A 229 13.41 -16.19 -7.81
N GLY A 230 12.66 -15.53 -6.90
CA GLY A 230 11.40 -16.06 -6.34
C GLY A 230 11.49 -16.77 -4.98
N LYS A 231 12.53 -16.52 -4.17
CA LYS A 231 12.69 -17.11 -2.81
C LYS A 231 11.48 -16.89 -1.90
N THR A 232 11.06 -15.64 -1.73
CA THR A 232 9.91 -15.26 -0.90
C THR A 232 8.63 -15.92 -1.38
N ALA A 233 8.41 -15.95 -2.71
CA ALA A 233 7.24 -16.58 -3.32
C ALA A 233 7.15 -18.09 -3.06
N LEU A 234 8.26 -18.82 -3.27
CA LEU A 234 8.35 -20.25 -2.96
C LEU A 234 8.11 -20.52 -1.47
N THR A 235 8.71 -19.69 -0.61
CA THR A 235 8.59 -19.83 0.85
C THR A 235 7.17 -19.58 1.34
N HIS A 236 6.51 -18.54 0.82
CA HIS A 236 5.12 -18.23 1.13
C HIS A 236 4.17 -19.36 0.68
N GLN A 237 4.40 -19.94 -0.51
CA GLN A 237 3.64 -21.09 -0.99
C GLN A 237 3.79 -22.30 -0.05
N VAL A 238 5.02 -22.66 0.31
CA VAL A 238 5.28 -23.76 1.26
C VAL A 238 4.63 -23.48 2.61
N TYR A 239 4.81 -22.28 3.16
CA TYR A 239 4.26 -21.85 4.44
C TYR A 239 2.74 -22.02 4.47
N THR A 240 2.04 -21.52 3.45
CA THR A 240 0.58 -21.57 3.37
C THR A 240 0.05 -23.01 3.35
N MET A 241 0.78 -23.94 2.70
CA MET A 241 0.37 -25.35 2.60
C MET A 241 0.57 -26.15 3.88
N VAL A 242 1.53 -25.77 4.72
CA VAL A 242 1.90 -26.55 5.92
C VAL A 242 1.55 -25.87 7.23
N LYS A 243 1.17 -24.59 7.24
CA LYS A 243 0.89 -23.81 8.47
C LYS A 243 -0.14 -24.48 9.39
N SER A 244 -1.16 -25.14 8.84
CA SER A 244 -2.22 -25.83 9.60
C SER A 244 -1.73 -27.05 10.40
N LYS A 245 -0.49 -27.53 10.15
CA LYS A 245 0.12 -28.65 10.89
C LYS A 245 0.89 -28.20 12.15
N PHE A 246 0.90 -26.91 12.45
CA PHE A 246 1.65 -26.30 13.55
C PHE A 246 0.69 -25.56 14.50
N ASP A 247 1.02 -25.54 15.79
CA ASP A 247 0.20 -24.92 16.84
C ASP A 247 0.23 -23.40 16.77
N CYS A 248 1.35 -22.84 16.31
CA CYS A 248 1.50 -21.41 16.05
C CYS A 248 2.49 -21.17 14.91
N THR A 249 2.26 -20.10 14.15
CA THR A 249 3.05 -19.80 12.96
C THR A 249 3.30 -18.31 12.82
N ALA A 250 4.47 -17.92 12.33
CA ALA A 250 4.75 -16.52 11.98
C ALA A 250 5.50 -16.43 10.65
N PHE A 251 5.21 -15.38 9.88
CA PHE A 251 5.95 -15.03 8.68
C PHE A 251 6.39 -13.57 8.82
N VAL A 252 7.70 -13.35 8.93
CA VAL A 252 8.29 -12.05 9.25
C VAL A 252 9.43 -11.73 8.29
N SER A 253 9.56 -10.47 7.88
CA SER A 253 10.71 -10.01 7.10
C SER A 253 11.84 -9.56 8.02
N ALA A 254 13.07 -9.98 7.72
CA ALA A 254 14.31 -9.54 8.38
C ALA A 254 15.01 -8.39 7.65
N SER A 255 14.34 -7.77 6.67
CA SER A 255 14.82 -6.55 6.02
C SER A 255 14.91 -5.36 6.99
N SER A 256 14.07 -5.35 8.03
CA SER A 256 14.32 -4.53 9.21
C SER A 256 15.58 -5.03 9.91
N GLN A 257 16.67 -4.27 9.84
CA GLN A 257 17.89 -4.58 10.59
C GLN A 257 17.72 -4.43 12.12
N ASN A 258 16.54 -4.04 12.60
CA ASN A 258 16.23 -3.93 14.03
C ASN A 258 15.67 -5.27 14.57
N PRO A 259 16.38 -5.96 15.47
CA PRO A 259 15.92 -7.22 16.06
C PRO A 259 14.59 -7.08 16.82
N ASN A 260 14.32 -5.92 17.46
CA ASN A 260 13.12 -5.73 18.28
C ASN A 260 11.84 -5.72 17.44
N THR A 261 11.88 -5.10 16.25
CA THR A 261 10.73 -5.12 15.34
C THR A 261 10.47 -6.54 14.86
N ILE A 262 11.53 -7.29 14.53
CA ILE A 262 11.41 -8.70 14.14
C ILE A 262 10.77 -9.51 15.28
N PHE A 263 11.23 -9.35 16.52
CA PHE A 263 10.66 -10.07 17.66
C PHE A 263 9.20 -9.70 17.92
N SER A 264 8.86 -8.41 17.84
CA SER A 264 7.47 -7.94 17.96
C SER A 264 6.58 -8.52 16.86
N ASP A 265 7.07 -8.58 15.63
CA ASP A 265 6.33 -9.13 14.49
C ASP A 265 6.17 -10.65 14.61
N ILE A 266 7.18 -11.36 15.13
CA ILE A 266 7.06 -12.79 15.45
C ILE A 266 6.00 -12.98 16.54
N LEU A 267 6.04 -12.22 17.64
CA LEU A 267 5.06 -12.29 18.74
C LEU A 267 3.64 -12.09 18.25
N SER A 268 3.43 -11.05 17.43
CA SER A 268 2.17 -10.75 16.79
C SER A 268 1.72 -11.92 15.89
N GLY A 269 2.63 -12.43 15.06
CA GLY A 269 2.36 -13.55 14.16
C GLY A 269 1.95 -14.83 14.88
N VAL A 270 2.63 -15.18 15.97
CA VAL A 270 2.33 -16.39 16.78
C VAL A 270 1.13 -16.21 17.72
N GLY A 271 0.41 -15.09 17.64
CA GLY A 271 -0.82 -14.83 18.39
C GLY A 271 -0.63 -14.54 19.87
N CYS A 272 0.50 -13.93 20.26
CA CYS A 272 0.71 -13.46 21.63
C CYS A 272 0.03 -12.09 21.83
N LEU A 273 -0.92 -11.99 22.77
CA LEU A 273 -1.77 -10.80 22.98
C LEU A 273 -1.13 -9.73 23.89
N GLU A 274 -0.02 -10.04 24.57
CA GLU A 274 0.68 -9.13 25.49
C GLU A 274 1.86 -8.42 24.82
N VAL A 275 1.60 -7.58 23.82
CA VAL A 275 2.68 -6.83 23.14
C VAL A 275 2.51 -5.33 23.34
N SER A 276 3.32 -4.76 24.23
CA SER A 276 3.65 -3.34 24.18
C SER A 276 4.83 -3.14 23.24
N ARG A 277 4.73 -2.19 22.29
CA ARG A 277 5.78 -1.88 21.31
C ARG A 277 7.06 -1.29 21.92
N SER A 278 7.10 -1.05 23.23
CA SER A 278 8.20 -0.41 23.96
C SER A 278 8.97 -1.37 24.89
N MET A 279 8.92 -2.68 24.62
CA MET A 279 9.55 -3.69 25.46
C MET A 279 11.04 -3.85 25.12
N ASP A 280 11.87 -3.98 26.15
CA ASP A 280 13.29 -4.27 26.01
C ASP A 280 13.53 -5.61 25.27
N GLN A 281 14.62 -5.69 24.50
CA GLN A 281 14.95 -6.81 23.64
C GLN A 281 14.98 -8.14 24.40
N LEU A 282 15.57 -8.15 25.60
CA LEU A 282 15.66 -9.36 26.43
C LEU A 282 14.28 -9.84 26.88
N LYS A 283 13.39 -8.91 27.24
CA LYS A 283 12.00 -9.24 27.62
C LYS A 283 11.20 -9.79 26.44
N LEU A 284 11.37 -9.24 25.24
CA LEU A 284 10.74 -9.76 24.02
C LEU A 284 11.19 -11.19 23.72
N ILE A 285 12.49 -11.46 23.88
CA ILE A 285 13.05 -12.81 23.72
C ILE A 285 12.47 -13.77 24.78
N ASP A 286 12.40 -13.36 26.04
CA ASP A 286 11.91 -14.21 27.13
C ASP A 286 10.41 -14.54 26.96
N LEU A 287 9.58 -13.56 26.57
CA LEU A 287 8.17 -13.78 26.23
C LEU A 287 8.01 -14.73 25.04
N LEU A 288 8.81 -14.57 23.99
CA LEU A 288 8.81 -15.49 22.85
C LEU A 288 9.16 -16.91 23.29
N LYS A 289 10.22 -17.07 24.08
CA LYS A 289 10.63 -18.37 24.58
C LYS A 289 9.52 -19.02 25.41
N GLU A 290 8.90 -18.27 26.31
CA GLU A 290 7.81 -18.76 27.15
C GLU A 290 6.63 -19.23 26.30
N HIS A 291 6.20 -18.43 25.31
CA HIS A 291 5.08 -18.78 24.43
C HIS A 291 5.38 -19.96 23.50
N LEU A 292 6.63 -20.12 23.04
CA LEU A 292 7.07 -21.18 22.14
C LEU A 292 7.43 -22.49 22.85
N LYS A 293 7.72 -22.45 24.16
CA LYS A 293 8.22 -23.61 24.94
C LYS A 293 7.33 -24.85 24.82
N ASP A 294 6.02 -24.67 24.78
CA ASP A 294 5.05 -25.77 24.76
C ASP A 294 4.26 -25.87 23.45
N LYS A 295 4.75 -25.30 22.35
CA LYS A 295 4.05 -25.27 21.05
C LYS A 295 4.91 -25.80 19.92
N ARG A 296 4.32 -26.58 19.01
CA ARG A 296 4.95 -26.93 17.74
C ARG A 296 4.84 -25.72 16.80
N TYR A 297 5.93 -24.99 16.62
CA TYR A 297 5.91 -23.72 15.87
C TYR A 297 6.52 -23.85 14.47
N LEU A 298 6.02 -23.04 13.53
CA LEU A 298 6.63 -22.77 12.22
C LEU A 298 6.89 -21.28 12.06
N ILE A 299 8.16 -20.88 12.03
CA ILE A 299 8.53 -19.46 11.89
C ILE A 299 9.32 -19.27 10.60
N VAL A 300 8.86 -18.35 9.75
CA VAL A 300 9.55 -17.92 8.54
C VAL A 300 10.19 -16.56 8.77
N ILE A 301 11.49 -16.47 8.51
CA ILE A 301 12.27 -15.23 8.53
C ILE A 301 12.78 -14.95 7.12
N ASP A 302 12.10 -14.05 6.41
CA ASP A 302 12.38 -13.72 5.02
C ASP A 302 13.52 -12.68 4.90
N ASP A 303 14.38 -12.82 3.90
CA ASP A 303 15.46 -11.91 3.50
C ASP A 303 16.45 -11.53 4.63
N VAL A 304 17.19 -12.51 5.15
CA VAL A 304 18.24 -12.30 6.17
C VAL A 304 19.55 -11.86 5.51
N TRP A 305 20.03 -10.66 5.84
CA TRP A 305 21.20 -10.04 5.20
C TRP A 305 22.55 -10.26 5.90
N THR A 306 22.57 -10.48 7.22
CA THR A 306 23.85 -10.58 7.97
C THR A 306 23.87 -11.73 8.97
N ARG A 307 25.06 -12.25 9.23
CA ARG A 307 25.28 -13.26 10.28
C ARG A 307 24.93 -12.74 11.67
N LYS A 308 25.24 -11.46 11.96
CA LYS A 308 24.94 -10.81 13.25
C LYS A 308 23.43 -10.75 13.50
N ALA A 309 22.63 -10.40 12.48
CA ALA A 309 21.17 -10.37 12.61
C ALA A 309 20.62 -11.76 13.00
N TRP A 310 21.11 -12.82 12.35
CA TRP A 310 20.74 -14.18 12.73
C TRP A 310 21.17 -14.57 14.15
N GLU A 311 22.41 -14.25 14.56
CA GLU A 311 22.90 -14.57 15.90
C GLU A 311 22.04 -13.97 17.00
N THR A 312 21.41 -12.83 16.72
CA THR A 312 20.42 -12.22 17.59
C THR A 312 19.06 -12.92 17.50
N ILE A 313 18.52 -13.14 16.29
CA ILE A 313 17.18 -13.72 16.08
C ILE A 313 17.10 -15.14 16.64
N LYS A 314 18.13 -15.97 16.47
CA LYS A 314 18.14 -17.36 16.92
C LYS A 314 17.91 -17.51 18.43
N CYS A 315 18.22 -16.46 19.20
CA CYS A 315 18.09 -16.46 20.65
C CYS A 315 16.64 -16.61 21.12
N CYS A 316 15.63 -16.32 20.27
CA CYS A 316 14.22 -16.47 20.67
C CYS A 316 13.65 -17.88 20.45
N PHE A 317 14.31 -18.74 19.67
CA PHE A 317 13.80 -20.09 19.38
C PHE A 317 14.11 -21.08 20.51
N VAL A 318 13.15 -21.96 20.79
CA VAL A 318 13.27 -22.97 21.86
C VAL A 318 13.26 -24.36 21.27
N GLU A 319 14.29 -25.15 21.58
CA GLU A 319 14.26 -26.59 21.29
C GLU A 319 13.35 -27.27 22.31
N ASN A 320 12.11 -27.52 21.90
CA ASN A 320 11.05 -28.04 22.76
C ASN A 320 10.66 -29.50 22.46
N ASN A 321 11.42 -30.15 21.56
CA ASN A 321 11.18 -31.50 21.09
C ASN A 321 9.79 -31.77 20.50
N ARG A 322 9.04 -30.73 20.10
CA ARG A 322 7.70 -30.86 19.51
C ARG A 322 7.70 -30.87 17.98
N GLY A 323 8.87 -31.01 17.35
CA GLY A 323 8.99 -31.03 15.89
C GLY A 323 8.81 -29.65 15.25
N SER A 324 9.24 -28.58 15.94
CA SER A 324 9.22 -27.20 15.44
C SER A 324 10.14 -26.99 14.23
N ARG A 325 9.82 -26.00 13.41
CA ARG A 325 10.50 -25.69 12.14
C ARG A 325 10.75 -24.20 12.01
N VAL A 326 11.92 -23.85 11.46
CA VAL A 326 12.24 -22.48 11.06
C VAL A 326 12.64 -22.49 9.58
N ILE A 327 12.07 -21.60 8.79
CA ILE A 327 12.48 -21.39 7.39
C ILE A 327 13.09 -20.00 7.30
N ILE A 328 14.20 -19.89 6.59
CA ILE A 328 14.80 -18.59 6.29
C ILE A 328 15.00 -18.43 4.79
N THR A 329 15.02 -17.19 4.33
CA THR A 329 15.51 -16.88 2.99
C THR A 329 16.68 -15.91 3.07
N THR A 330 17.65 -16.06 2.17
CA THR A 330 18.80 -15.15 2.09
C THR A 330 19.38 -15.12 0.68
N ARG A 331 20.06 -14.02 0.34
CA ARG A 331 20.82 -13.88 -0.90
C ARG A 331 22.26 -14.39 -0.76
N ILE A 332 22.72 -14.60 0.47
CA ILE A 332 24.14 -14.82 0.77
C ILE A 332 24.34 -16.25 1.27
N GLU A 333 25.08 -17.05 0.51
CA GLU A 333 25.32 -18.46 0.85
C GLU A 333 26.07 -18.61 2.18
N HIS A 334 27.06 -17.75 2.45
CA HIS A 334 27.76 -17.72 3.74
C HIS A 334 26.86 -17.42 4.92
N VAL A 335 25.81 -16.60 4.72
CA VAL A 335 24.79 -16.43 5.74
C VAL A 335 24.16 -17.78 5.97
N ALA A 336 23.58 -18.45 4.97
CA ALA A 336 22.95 -19.78 5.12
C ALA A 336 23.85 -20.90 5.68
N GLN A 337 25.17 -20.84 5.49
CA GLN A 337 26.12 -21.83 6.00
C GLN A 337 26.48 -21.66 7.48
N ALA A 338 26.34 -20.45 8.06
CA ALA A 338 26.59 -20.17 9.48
C ALA A 338 25.73 -20.99 10.49
N TRP A 339 24.84 -21.86 10.00
CA TRP A 339 23.73 -22.50 10.71
C TRP A 339 23.99 -23.99 10.94
N TYR A 340 24.83 -24.58 10.09
CA TYR A 340 25.21 -26.00 10.10
C TYR A 340 25.71 -26.53 11.45
N PRO A 341 26.43 -25.75 12.29
CA PRO A 341 26.94 -26.27 13.57
C PRO A 341 25.88 -26.44 14.67
N TYR A 342 24.72 -25.79 14.57
CA TYR A 342 23.80 -25.62 15.70
C TYR A 342 22.44 -26.32 15.54
N PHE A 343 22.03 -26.62 14.30
CA PHE A 343 20.73 -27.24 14.01
C PHE A 343 20.88 -28.34 12.95
N ASN A 344 19.94 -29.29 12.92
CA ASN A 344 19.82 -30.21 11.79
C ASN A 344 19.26 -29.42 10.58
N SER A 345 20.15 -28.84 9.79
CA SER A 345 19.83 -27.82 8.79
C SER A 345 19.89 -28.32 7.35
N HIS A 346 18.96 -27.87 6.51
CA HIS A 346 18.98 -28.12 5.06
C HIS A 346 19.13 -26.80 4.32
N ILE A 347 20.01 -26.76 3.32
CA ILE A 347 20.16 -25.60 2.43
C ILE A 347 19.57 -25.94 1.07
N TYR A 348 18.61 -25.14 0.61
CA TYR A 348 18.04 -25.18 -0.72
C TYR A 348 18.55 -24.01 -1.55
N SER A 349 19.38 -24.28 -2.56
CA SER A 349 19.69 -23.26 -3.56
C SER A 349 18.60 -23.25 -4.63
N ILE A 350 17.81 -22.18 -4.69
CA ILE A 350 16.83 -22.00 -5.77
C ILE A 350 17.57 -21.66 -7.07
N LYS A 351 17.12 -22.26 -8.18
CA LYS A 351 17.67 -22.00 -9.52
C LYS A 351 16.73 -21.06 -10.29
N PRO A 352 17.24 -20.31 -11.28
CA PRO A 352 16.39 -19.67 -12.27
C PRO A 352 15.45 -20.67 -12.96
N LEU A 353 14.34 -20.17 -13.49
CA LEU A 353 13.38 -20.96 -14.25
C LEU A 353 14.04 -21.56 -15.49
N ASP A 354 13.56 -22.74 -15.89
CA ASP A 354 13.93 -23.31 -17.19
C ASP A 354 13.22 -22.57 -18.34
N ASP A 355 13.59 -22.90 -19.57
CA ASP A 355 13.05 -22.23 -20.76
C ASP A 355 11.53 -22.42 -20.90
N LEU A 356 10.99 -23.57 -20.47
CA LEU A 356 9.57 -23.88 -20.57
C LEU A 356 8.77 -23.01 -19.59
N ASP A 357 9.17 -23.00 -18.32
CA ASP A 357 8.49 -22.24 -17.28
C ASP A 357 8.70 -20.73 -17.47
N SER A 358 9.83 -20.32 -18.04
CA SER A 358 10.07 -18.93 -18.44
C SER A 358 9.11 -18.47 -19.54
N ARG A 359 8.89 -19.30 -20.57
CA ARG A 359 7.90 -19.02 -21.64
C ARG A 359 6.48 -18.93 -21.10
N ARG A 360 6.08 -19.88 -20.26
CA ARG A 360 4.76 -19.89 -19.61
C ARG A 360 4.50 -18.61 -18.84
N LEU A 361 5.45 -18.23 -17.97
CA LEU A 361 5.36 -16.99 -17.19
C LEU A 361 5.26 -15.75 -18.11
N PHE A 362 6.09 -15.68 -19.14
CA PHE A 362 6.16 -14.55 -20.05
C PHE A 362 4.92 -14.39 -20.93
N TYR A 363 4.44 -15.47 -21.54
CA TYR A 363 3.27 -15.45 -22.43
C TYR A 363 1.99 -15.20 -21.65
N ARG A 364 1.86 -15.78 -20.46
CA ARG A 364 0.72 -15.49 -19.60
C ARG A 364 0.64 -14.01 -19.23
N ASP A 365 1.76 -13.39 -18.88
CA ASP A 365 1.78 -12.00 -18.45
C ASP A 365 1.57 -11.00 -19.61
N ILE A 366 1.87 -11.39 -20.87
CA ILE A 366 1.64 -10.55 -22.07
C ILE A 366 0.27 -10.79 -22.71
N PHE A 367 -0.12 -12.05 -22.90
CA PHE A 367 -1.27 -12.47 -23.70
C PHE A 367 -2.44 -13.00 -22.85
N GLY A 368 -2.27 -13.13 -21.53
CA GLY A 368 -3.29 -13.67 -20.62
C GLY A 368 -3.42 -15.20 -20.62
N SER A 369 -2.66 -15.91 -21.46
CA SER A 369 -2.65 -17.38 -21.57
C SER A 369 -1.25 -17.89 -21.94
N GLU A 370 -0.91 -19.09 -21.48
CA GLU A 370 0.40 -19.71 -21.70
C GLU A 370 0.65 -20.09 -23.18
N ASP A 371 -0.41 -20.32 -23.96
CA ASP A 371 -0.33 -20.80 -25.35
C ASP A 371 -0.66 -19.72 -26.40
N ALA A 372 -0.89 -18.47 -25.98
CA ALA A 372 -1.44 -17.42 -26.84
C ALA A 372 -0.40 -16.64 -27.66
N CYS A 373 0.89 -17.01 -27.62
CA CYS A 373 1.93 -16.29 -28.35
C CYS A 373 1.85 -16.49 -29.88
N PRO A 374 1.75 -15.42 -30.68
CA PRO A 374 1.77 -15.51 -32.15
C PRO A 374 3.07 -16.15 -32.69
N GLU A 375 2.96 -16.99 -33.74
CA GLU A 375 4.11 -17.72 -34.31
C GLU A 375 5.26 -16.81 -34.75
N ASN A 376 4.95 -15.64 -35.31
CA ASN A 376 5.94 -14.66 -35.76
C ASN A 376 6.73 -14.03 -34.60
N LEU A 377 6.23 -14.11 -33.37
CA LEU A 377 6.87 -13.55 -32.18
C LEU A 377 7.64 -14.60 -31.36
N LYS A 378 7.46 -15.90 -31.63
CA LYS A 378 8.12 -16.97 -30.86
C LYS A 378 9.64 -16.88 -30.92
N SER A 379 10.20 -16.70 -32.12
CA SER A 379 11.66 -16.60 -32.32
C SER A 379 12.27 -15.46 -31.50
N ILE A 380 11.68 -14.26 -31.60
CA ILE A 380 12.18 -13.08 -30.87
C ILE A 380 11.92 -13.18 -29.36
N SER A 381 10.83 -13.81 -28.96
CA SER A 381 10.54 -14.08 -27.55
C SER A 381 11.59 -14.98 -26.91
N ASP A 382 12.06 -16.01 -27.62
CA ASP A 382 13.11 -16.90 -27.14
C ASP A 382 14.44 -16.17 -26.95
N GLU A 383 14.76 -15.25 -27.85
CA GLU A 383 15.97 -14.42 -27.72
C GLU A 383 15.88 -13.45 -26.54
N ILE A 384 14.72 -12.84 -26.29
CA ILE A 384 14.48 -11.97 -25.13
C ILE A 384 14.53 -12.78 -23.83
N LEU A 385 13.93 -13.96 -23.79
CA LEU A 385 13.93 -14.84 -22.61
C LEU A 385 15.33 -15.33 -22.26
N LYS A 386 16.15 -15.68 -23.26
CA LYS A 386 17.58 -15.99 -23.05
C LYS A 386 18.32 -14.85 -22.35
N LYS A 387 18.01 -13.60 -22.70
CA LYS A 387 18.58 -12.40 -22.06
C LYS A 387 18.08 -12.18 -20.63
N CYS A 388 16.86 -12.62 -20.32
CA CYS A 388 16.31 -12.59 -18.96
C CYS A 388 16.94 -13.65 -18.02
N GLY A 389 17.64 -14.64 -18.56
CA GLY A 389 18.40 -15.63 -17.78
C GLY A 389 17.55 -16.46 -16.81
N GLY A 390 16.26 -16.69 -17.13
CA GLY A 390 15.32 -17.46 -16.31
C GLY A 390 14.92 -16.78 -14.99
N LEU A 391 15.20 -15.49 -14.82
CA LEU A 391 14.84 -14.74 -13.60
C LEU A 391 13.37 -14.30 -13.65
N PRO A 392 12.48 -14.78 -12.76
CA PRO A 392 11.07 -14.41 -12.76
C PRO A 392 10.85 -12.90 -12.76
N LEU A 393 11.57 -12.14 -11.92
CA LEU A 393 11.44 -10.69 -11.86
C LEU A 393 11.81 -10.00 -13.18
N ALA A 394 12.88 -10.47 -13.84
CA ALA A 394 13.29 -9.93 -15.14
C ALA A 394 12.23 -10.19 -16.21
N ILE A 395 11.71 -11.43 -16.24
CA ILE A 395 10.68 -11.87 -17.18
C ILE A 395 9.41 -11.02 -17.03
N ILE A 396 8.90 -10.85 -15.80
CA ILE A 396 7.66 -10.07 -15.58
C ILE A 396 7.84 -8.57 -15.85
N CYS A 397 9.03 -8.01 -15.65
CA CYS A 397 9.31 -6.61 -15.99
C CYS A 397 9.33 -6.39 -17.51
N VAL A 398 10.01 -7.25 -18.27
CA VAL A 398 10.02 -7.16 -19.74
C VAL A 398 8.62 -7.43 -20.31
N ALA A 399 7.91 -8.42 -19.76
CA ALA A 399 6.52 -8.71 -20.13
C ALA A 399 5.62 -7.49 -19.89
N GLY A 400 5.73 -6.83 -18.73
CA GLY A 400 4.96 -5.63 -18.42
C GLY A 400 5.22 -4.47 -19.38
N VAL A 401 6.46 -4.28 -19.82
CA VAL A 401 6.80 -3.28 -20.86
C VAL A 401 6.13 -3.61 -22.18
N LEU A 402 6.22 -4.87 -22.64
CA LEU A 402 5.62 -5.32 -23.89
C LEU A 402 4.09 -5.24 -23.86
N ALA A 403 3.47 -5.66 -22.76
CA ALA A 403 2.01 -5.60 -22.57
C ALA A 403 1.48 -4.17 -22.55
N SER A 404 2.27 -3.20 -22.07
CA SER A 404 1.88 -1.79 -22.02
C SER A 404 1.91 -1.08 -23.38
N HIS A 405 2.49 -1.68 -24.42
CA HIS A 405 2.52 -1.09 -25.76
C HIS A 405 1.22 -1.38 -26.53
N ASN A 406 0.61 -0.34 -27.11
CA ASN A 406 -0.61 -0.47 -27.95
C ASN A 406 -0.45 -1.41 -29.16
N GLN A 407 0.78 -1.80 -29.51
CA GLN A 407 1.10 -2.72 -30.59
C GLN A 407 1.84 -3.97 -30.05
N VAL A 408 1.22 -4.69 -29.11
CA VAL A 408 1.77 -5.94 -28.56
C VAL A 408 2.14 -6.95 -29.67
N ASN A 409 1.43 -6.92 -30.80
CA ASN A 409 1.67 -7.80 -31.94
C ASN A 409 2.68 -7.27 -32.99
N SER A 410 3.28 -6.10 -32.79
CA SER A 410 4.23 -5.51 -33.76
C SER A 410 5.63 -6.08 -33.58
N LEU A 411 6.13 -6.79 -34.60
CA LEU A 411 7.49 -7.34 -34.61
C LEU A 411 8.57 -6.25 -34.41
N GLU A 412 8.34 -5.04 -34.92
CA GLU A 412 9.29 -3.93 -34.84
C GLU A 412 9.52 -3.46 -33.40
N THR A 413 8.47 -3.42 -32.57
CA THR A 413 8.56 -3.08 -31.15
C THR A 413 9.39 -4.13 -30.39
N TRP A 414 9.19 -5.41 -30.71
CA TRP A 414 9.93 -6.50 -30.11
C TRP A 414 11.41 -6.48 -30.52
N GLU A 415 11.72 -6.22 -31.80
CA GLU A 415 13.10 -6.07 -32.30
C GLU A 415 13.81 -4.90 -31.64
N LYS A 416 13.13 -3.75 -31.47
CA LYS A 416 13.68 -2.61 -30.71
C LYS A 416 14.06 -2.99 -29.28
N ILE A 417 13.16 -3.68 -28.56
CA ILE A 417 13.41 -4.15 -27.19
C ILE A 417 14.55 -5.18 -27.14
N LYS A 418 14.58 -6.11 -28.10
CA LYS A 418 15.67 -7.09 -28.23
C LYS A 418 17.00 -6.41 -28.45
N VAL A 419 17.11 -5.46 -29.36
CA VAL A 419 18.34 -4.71 -29.66
C VAL A 419 18.81 -3.97 -28.41
N TYR A 420 17.90 -3.27 -27.73
CA TYR A 420 18.20 -2.54 -26.50
C TYR A 420 18.73 -3.45 -25.37
N LEU A 421 18.11 -4.62 -25.18
CA LEU A 421 18.60 -5.64 -24.24
C LEU A 421 19.94 -6.24 -24.67
N GLY A 422 20.23 -6.30 -25.98
CA GLY A 422 21.45 -6.91 -26.54
C GLY A 422 22.69 -6.04 -26.40
N PHE A 423 22.58 -4.74 -26.68
CA PHE A 423 23.70 -3.80 -26.70
C PHE A 423 24.41 -3.68 -25.34
N GLN A 424 23.74 -3.96 -24.22
CA GLN A 424 24.30 -3.76 -22.88
C GLN A 424 24.80 -5.03 -22.17
N LEU A 425 24.56 -6.23 -22.70
CA LEU A 425 24.95 -7.50 -22.06
C LEU A 425 26.41 -7.93 -22.31
N GLU A 426 27.12 -7.30 -23.25
CA GLU A 426 28.50 -7.70 -23.62
C GLU A 426 29.56 -7.35 -22.56
N THR A 427 29.22 -6.62 -21.49
CA THR A 427 30.20 -6.07 -20.53
C THR A 427 30.30 -6.76 -19.16
N ASN A 428 29.32 -7.54 -18.68
CA ASN A 428 29.49 -8.50 -17.54
C ASN A 428 28.22 -9.36 -17.26
N PRO A 429 28.28 -10.70 -17.05
CA PRO A 429 27.08 -11.55 -17.25
C PRO A 429 26.14 -11.76 -16.03
N ALA A 430 26.60 -11.66 -14.78
CA ALA A 430 25.86 -12.26 -13.65
C ALA A 430 25.05 -11.29 -12.77
N LEU A 431 25.43 -10.00 -12.67
CA LEU A 431 24.74 -9.00 -11.83
C LEU A 431 24.12 -7.84 -12.63
N GLU A 432 24.57 -7.64 -13.88
CA GLU A 432 24.18 -6.51 -14.71
C GLU A 432 22.91 -6.79 -15.55
N SER A 433 22.62 -8.06 -15.90
CA SER A 433 21.41 -8.43 -16.65
C SER A 433 20.11 -7.90 -16.03
N MET A 434 20.01 -7.93 -14.71
CA MET A 434 18.86 -7.40 -13.98
C MET A 434 18.80 -5.86 -14.02
N LYS A 435 19.93 -5.16 -13.85
CA LYS A 435 19.97 -3.69 -13.98
C LYS A 435 19.57 -3.25 -15.39
N HIS A 436 19.98 -3.98 -16.42
CA HIS A 436 19.61 -3.68 -17.81
C HIS A 436 18.11 -3.79 -18.05
N VAL A 437 17.48 -4.85 -17.53
CA VAL A 437 16.02 -5.02 -17.65
C VAL A 437 15.28 -3.90 -16.93
N LEU A 438 15.70 -3.55 -15.71
CA LEU A 438 15.11 -2.43 -14.97
C LEU A 438 15.32 -1.09 -15.67
N ASN A 439 16.50 -0.88 -16.27
CA ASN A 439 16.83 0.33 -17.03
C ASN A 439 15.98 0.44 -18.31
N LEU A 440 15.78 -0.66 -19.04
CA LEU A 440 14.83 -0.70 -20.18
C LEU A 440 13.43 -0.30 -19.71
N SER A 441 12.92 -0.94 -18.66
CA SER A 441 11.59 -0.65 -18.14
C SER A 441 11.46 0.83 -17.75
N TYR A 442 12.46 1.40 -17.08
CA TYR A 442 12.51 2.82 -16.72
C TYR A 442 12.55 3.74 -17.94
N ASN A 443 13.40 3.45 -18.92
CA ASN A 443 13.59 4.32 -20.08
C ASN A 443 12.34 4.44 -20.95
N ASN A 444 11.52 3.38 -20.99
CA ASN A 444 10.24 3.34 -21.68
C ASN A 444 9.08 4.06 -20.96
N LEU A 445 9.33 4.74 -19.82
CA LEU A 445 8.35 5.57 -19.13
C LEU A 445 8.32 7.00 -19.71
N SER A 446 7.15 7.66 -19.63
CA SER A 446 7.06 9.11 -19.85
C SER A 446 7.86 9.88 -18.79
N LEU A 447 8.29 11.11 -19.11
CA LEU A 447 9.13 11.91 -18.20
C LEU A 447 8.45 12.24 -16.86
N ASP A 448 7.14 12.51 -16.89
CA ASP A 448 6.34 12.75 -15.68
C ASP A 448 6.28 11.48 -14.83
N LEU A 449 6.13 10.32 -15.46
CA LEU A 449 6.07 9.02 -14.79
C LEU A 449 7.43 8.59 -14.23
N LYS A 450 8.53 8.88 -14.94
CA LYS A 450 9.90 8.73 -14.41
C LYS A 450 10.08 9.53 -13.13
N THR A 451 9.63 10.79 -13.12
CA THR A 451 9.69 11.66 -11.93
C THR A 451 8.88 11.07 -10.77
N CYS A 452 7.67 10.57 -11.05
CA CYS A 452 6.84 9.88 -10.06
C CYS A 452 7.50 8.59 -9.53
N MET A 453 8.17 7.83 -10.41
CA MET A 453 8.91 6.62 -10.05
C MET A 453 10.12 6.92 -9.17
N LEU A 454 10.93 7.93 -9.51
CA LEU A 454 12.07 8.35 -8.69
C LEU A 454 11.65 8.79 -7.28
N TYR A 455 10.41 9.27 -7.11
CA TYR A 455 9.89 9.67 -5.81
C TYR A 455 9.76 8.50 -4.83
N PHE A 456 9.65 7.25 -5.30
CA PHE A 456 9.62 6.08 -4.42
C PHE A 456 10.90 5.92 -3.59
N ALA A 457 12.03 6.51 -4.01
CA ALA A 457 13.29 6.50 -3.25
C ALA A 457 13.18 7.12 -1.85
N ILE A 458 12.15 7.96 -1.58
CA ILE A 458 12.00 8.57 -0.25
C ILE A 458 11.56 7.56 0.82
N PHE A 459 10.91 6.46 0.42
CA PHE A 459 10.28 5.55 1.35
C PHE A 459 11.31 4.56 1.92
N PRO A 460 11.16 4.12 3.18
CA PRO A 460 11.97 3.04 3.72
C PRO A 460 11.78 1.73 2.95
N GLU A 461 12.82 0.90 2.94
CA GLU A 461 12.76 -0.48 2.42
C GLU A 461 11.58 -1.25 3.04
N ASP A 462 10.92 -2.06 2.22
CA ASP A 462 9.72 -2.86 2.53
C ASP A 462 8.50 -2.12 3.09
N SER A 463 8.55 -0.79 3.11
CA SER A 463 7.41 -0.02 3.59
C SER A 463 6.19 -0.22 2.70
N GLU A 464 5.04 -0.41 3.34
CA GLU A 464 3.76 -0.38 2.66
C GLU A 464 3.37 1.08 2.37
N ILE A 465 3.22 1.40 1.09
CA ILE A 465 2.96 2.76 0.62
C ILE A 465 1.47 2.91 0.30
N ILE A 466 0.77 3.77 1.05
CA ILE A 466 -0.64 4.04 0.83
C ILE A 466 -0.84 4.85 -0.46
N LYS A 467 -1.69 4.35 -1.37
CA LYS A 467 -1.94 4.96 -2.70
C LYS A 467 -2.41 6.42 -2.57
N SER A 468 -3.41 6.68 -1.74
CA SER A 468 -4.00 8.02 -1.59
C SER A 468 -3.02 9.04 -1.03
N ASP A 469 -2.09 8.61 -0.17
CA ASP A 469 -1.01 9.46 0.35
C ASP A 469 0.00 9.81 -0.75
N LEU A 470 0.48 8.81 -1.48
CA LEU A 470 1.45 8.99 -2.57
C LEU A 470 0.92 9.95 -3.66
N VAL A 471 -0.34 9.77 -4.08
CA VAL A 471 -0.99 10.63 -5.07
C VAL A 471 -1.06 12.08 -4.59
N LYS A 472 -1.47 12.32 -3.34
CA LYS A 472 -1.51 13.68 -2.75
C LYS A 472 -0.12 14.32 -2.73
N ARG A 473 0.94 13.54 -2.48
CA ARG A 473 2.32 14.04 -2.50
C ARG A 473 2.78 14.39 -3.90
N TRP A 474 2.53 13.56 -4.91
CA TRP A 474 2.88 13.89 -6.30
C TRP A 474 2.22 15.20 -6.77
N ILE A 475 0.97 15.42 -6.39
CA ILE A 475 0.25 16.67 -6.65
C ILE A 475 0.89 17.84 -5.88
N ALA A 476 1.23 17.66 -4.61
CA ALA A 476 1.83 18.70 -3.77
C ALA A 476 3.25 19.09 -4.21
N GLU A 477 4.06 18.12 -4.67
CA GLU A 477 5.37 18.34 -5.30
C GLU A 477 5.24 19.14 -6.59
N GLY A 478 4.11 18.99 -7.29
CA GLY A 478 3.84 19.60 -8.59
C GLY A 478 4.29 18.74 -9.77
N PHE A 479 4.39 17.41 -9.61
CA PHE A 479 4.74 16.49 -10.70
C PHE A 479 3.60 16.30 -11.69
N ILE A 480 2.37 16.56 -11.26
CA ILE A 480 1.17 16.39 -12.06
C ILE A 480 0.79 17.72 -12.69
N THR A 481 0.84 17.79 -14.02
CA THR A 481 0.38 18.95 -14.79
C THR A 481 -1.09 18.77 -15.16
N GLU A 482 -1.91 19.78 -14.86
CA GLU A 482 -3.34 19.75 -15.19
C GLU A 482 -3.51 19.80 -16.72
N LYS A 483 -4.18 18.79 -17.29
CA LYS A 483 -4.50 18.69 -18.72
C LYS A 483 -5.98 18.98 -18.92
N HIS A 484 -6.35 19.58 -20.05
CA HIS A 484 -7.75 19.87 -20.35
C HIS A 484 -8.60 18.59 -20.25
N ARG A 485 -9.59 18.59 -19.34
CA ARG A 485 -10.61 17.54 -19.07
C ARG A 485 -10.28 16.46 -18.01
N SER A 486 -9.10 16.44 -17.40
CA SER A 486 -8.78 15.45 -16.35
C SER A 486 -8.27 16.13 -15.07
N SER A 487 -8.79 15.70 -13.91
CA SER A 487 -8.33 16.23 -12.62
C SER A 487 -6.91 15.73 -12.28
N PRO A 488 -6.12 16.47 -11.50
CA PRO A 488 -4.79 16.03 -11.08
C PRO A 488 -4.79 14.68 -10.37
N GLU A 489 -5.82 14.37 -9.58
CA GLU A 489 -5.98 13.06 -8.94
C GLU A 489 -6.16 11.93 -9.96
N GLU A 490 -7.00 12.12 -10.99
CA GLU A 490 -7.21 11.11 -12.03
C GLU A 490 -5.93 10.85 -12.84
N ILE A 491 -5.15 11.90 -13.14
CA ILE A 491 -3.85 11.77 -13.82
C ILE A 491 -2.85 11.01 -12.92
N ALA A 492 -2.76 11.40 -11.65
CA ALA A 492 -1.87 10.74 -10.69
C ALA A 492 -2.25 9.27 -10.45
N GLU A 493 -3.54 8.97 -10.36
CA GLU A 493 -4.04 7.61 -10.24
C GLU A 493 -3.75 6.78 -11.50
N SER A 494 -3.87 7.37 -12.68
CA SER A 494 -3.48 6.73 -13.94
C SER A 494 -1.99 6.37 -13.96
N TYR A 495 -1.12 7.28 -13.54
CA TYR A 495 0.32 7.02 -13.39
C TYR A 495 0.61 5.91 -12.38
N PHE A 496 -0.07 5.91 -11.23
CA PHE A 496 0.07 4.84 -10.26
C PHE A 496 -0.34 3.48 -10.84
N ASN A 497 -1.47 3.42 -11.54
CA ASN A 497 -1.95 2.20 -12.19
C ASN A 497 -1.01 1.74 -13.32
N GLU A 498 -0.41 2.66 -14.08
CA GLU A 498 0.57 2.33 -15.12
C GLU A 498 1.82 1.65 -14.53
N LEU A 499 2.33 2.12 -13.39
CA LEU A 499 3.46 1.48 -12.71
C LEU A 499 3.12 0.06 -12.20
N ILE A 500 1.87 -0.16 -11.75
CA ILE A 500 1.38 -1.51 -11.42
C ILE A 500 1.34 -2.38 -12.67
N ASN A 501 0.75 -1.89 -13.76
CA ASN A 501 0.60 -2.64 -15.01
C ASN A 501 1.96 -3.02 -15.63
N ARG A 502 2.99 -2.19 -15.42
CA ARG A 502 4.37 -2.47 -15.85
C ARG A 502 5.16 -3.34 -14.86
N ASN A 503 4.52 -3.88 -13.83
CA ASN A 503 5.13 -4.70 -12.77
C ASN A 503 6.29 -4.01 -12.03
N MET A 504 6.32 -2.67 -12.01
CA MET A 504 7.36 -1.91 -11.31
C MET A 504 7.06 -1.73 -9.83
N ILE A 505 5.76 -1.68 -9.49
CA ILE A 505 5.26 -1.66 -8.12
C ILE A 505 4.20 -2.75 -7.97
N GLN A 506 4.08 -3.32 -6.78
CA GLN A 506 3.22 -4.45 -6.49
C GLN A 506 2.06 -4.03 -5.59
N VAL A 507 0.86 -4.53 -5.87
CA VAL A 507 -0.29 -4.34 -4.97
C VAL A 507 -0.02 -5.05 -3.66
N ALA A 508 -0.11 -4.31 -2.55
CA ALA A 508 0.10 -4.84 -1.21
C ALA A 508 -1.24 -5.16 -0.53
N ARG A 509 -2.19 -4.22 -0.56
CA ARG A 509 -3.53 -4.41 -0.04
C ARG A 509 -4.58 -3.80 -0.95
N MET A 510 -5.74 -4.42 -0.95
CA MET A 510 -6.97 -3.88 -1.52
C MET A 510 -7.80 -3.25 -0.40
N ASP A 511 -8.60 -2.24 -0.74
CA ASP A 511 -9.69 -1.80 0.12
C ASP A 511 -10.91 -2.70 -0.06
N ASP A 512 -11.90 -2.50 0.80
CA ASP A 512 -13.18 -3.20 0.82
C ASP A 512 -14.12 -2.78 -0.34
N CYS A 513 -13.78 -1.75 -1.13
CA CYS A 513 -14.41 -1.50 -2.44
C CYS A 513 -13.75 -2.32 -3.57
N GLY A 514 -12.72 -3.11 -3.27
CA GLY A 514 -11.94 -3.83 -4.28
C GLY A 514 -11.03 -2.95 -5.11
N HIS A 515 -10.66 -1.76 -4.63
CA HIS A 515 -9.64 -0.90 -5.23
C HIS A 515 -8.28 -1.10 -4.55
N VAL A 516 -7.20 -0.73 -5.23
CA VAL A 516 -5.85 -0.79 -4.65
C VAL A 516 -5.72 0.25 -3.53
N LEU A 517 -5.53 -0.21 -2.29
CA LEU A 517 -5.31 0.65 -1.11
C LEU A 517 -3.85 1.06 -0.98
N SER A 518 -2.94 0.11 -1.21
CA SER A 518 -1.51 0.28 -0.99
C SER A 518 -0.66 -0.59 -1.92
N CYS A 519 0.60 -0.20 -2.06
CA CYS A 519 1.60 -0.91 -2.86
C CYS A 519 2.90 -1.11 -2.09
N ARG A 520 3.76 -1.96 -2.64
CA ARG A 520 5.16 -2.14 -2.26
C ARG A 520 6.04 -2.08 -3.51
N VAL A 521 7.28 -1.63 -3.32
CA VAL A 521 8.32 -1.70 -4.35
C VAL A 521 9.18 -2.90 -4.04
N HIS A 522 9.41 -3.78 -5.01
CA HIS A 522 10.32 -4.91 -4.83
C HIS A 522 11.74 -4.40 -4.57
N ASP A 523 12.50 -5.00 -3.65
CA ASP A 523 13.79 -4.44 -3.18
C ASP A 523 14.79 -4.13 -4.29
N VAL A 524 14.97 -5.04 -5.25
CA VAL A 524 15.84 -4.82 -6.41
C VAL A 524 15.37 -3.59 -7.22
N MET A 525 14.07 -3.42 -7.40
CA MET A 525 13.52 -2.23 -8.06
C MET A 525 13.75 -0.97 -7.22
N LEU A 526 13.59 -1.07 -5.89
CA LEU A 526 13.85 0.06 -4.99
C LEU A 526 15.33 0.47 -5.02
N GLU A 527 16.26 -0.49 -4.99
CA GLU A 527 17.71 -0.25 -5.11
C GLU A 527 18.04 0.44 -6.45
N PHE A 528 17.43 -0.02 -7.55
CA PHE A 528 17.55 0.63 -8.84
C PHE A 528 17.01 2.07 -8.82
N ILE A 529 15.81 2.29 -8.25
CA ILE A 529 15.21 3.62 -8.13
C ILE A 529 16.08 4.55 -7.27
N VAL A 530 16.63 4.06 -6.16
CA VAL A 530 17.53 4.82 -5.28
C VAL A 530 18.83 5.17 -6.00
N SER A 531 19.41 4.25 -6.77
CA SER A 531 20.58 4.54 -7.63
C SER A 531 20.26 5.67 -8.61
N LYS A 532 19.14 5.55 -9.34
CA LYS A 532 18.73 6.56 -10.31
C LYS A 532 18.42 7.91 -9.69
N ALA A 533 17.74 7.93 -8.54
CA ALA A 533 17.46 9.15 -7.81
C ALA A 533 18.74 9.84 -7.30
N THR A 534 19.75 9.05 -6.92
CA THR A 534 21.06 9.56 -6.50
C THR A 534 21.85 10.14 -7.67
N GLU A 535 21.89 9.43 -8.81
CA GLU A 535 22.52 9.87 -10.07
C GLU A 535 21.91 11.20 -10.57
N GLU A 536 20.60 11.39 -10.42
CA GLU A 536 19.89 12.62 -10.83
C GLU A 536 19.88 13.75 -9.76
N ASN A 537 20.50 13.54 -8.59
CA ASN A 537 20.38 14.41 -7.41
C ASN A 537 18.90 14.76 -7.11
N PHE A 538 18.01 13.78 -7.26
CA PHE A 538 16.56 13.97 -7.16
C PHE A 538 16.08 13.86 -5.71
N VAL A 539 16.57 12.85 -4.98
CA VAL A 539 16.30 12.57 -3.56
C VAL A 539 17.61 12.28 -2.85
N THR A 540 17.78 12.84 -1.66
CA THR A 540 18.85 12.47 -0.73
C THR A 540 18.23 11.68 0.42
N VAL A 541 18.62 10.41 0.55
CA VAL A 541 18.24 9.56 1.67
C VAL A 541 19.38 9.55 2.69
N ILE A 542 19.07 9.85 3.94
CA ILE A 542 20.00 9.76 5.07
C ILE A 542 19.46 8.69 6.02
N ASN A 543 20.25 7.64 6.21
CA ASN A 543 19.98 6.57 7.18
C ASN A 543 21.23 6.30 8.03
N ASP A 544 21.07 5.52 9.10
CA ASP A 544 22.14 5.25 10.08
C ASP A 544 23.38 4.55 9.48
N LEU A 545 23.26 3.94 8.29
CA LEU A 545 24.32 3.15 7.63
C LEU A 545 25.07 3.92 6.52
N HIS A 546 24.47 4.97 5.97
CA HIS A 546 24.98 5.68 4.80
C HIS A 546 24.86 7.20 4.94
N SER A 547 25.74 7.82 5.73
CA SER A 547 25.94 9.28 5.65
C SER A 547 26.95 9.61 4.54
N ARG A 548 26.53 9.53 3.27
CA ARG A 548 27.34 10.12 2.20
C ARG A 548 27.15 11.63 2.24
N ARG A 549 28.19 12.36 2.64
CA ARG A 549 28.23 13.84 2.56
C ARG A 549 28.18 14.26 1.10
N SER A 550 26.98 14.56 0.62
CA SER A 550 26.78 15.23 -0.66
C SER A 550 27.20 16.70 -0.53
N ARG A 551 28.06 17.18 -1.44
CA ARG A 551 28.34 18.62 -1.61
C ARG A 551 27.28 19.31 -2.47
N LEU A 552 26.30 18.57 -2.98
CA LEU A 552 25.24 19.07 -3.86
C LEU A 552 24.07 19.62 -3.06
N GLN A 553 23.33 20.54 -3.67
CA GLN A 553 22.13 21.12 -3.08
C GLN A 553 21.03 20.05 -2.94
N ILE A 554 20.45 19.93 -1.75
CA ILE A 554 19.41 18.94 -1.45
C ILE A 554 18.04 19.54 -1.76
N ARG A 555 17.30 18.92 -2.68
CA ARG A 555 15.94 19.34 -3.06
C ARG A 555 14.86 18.53 -2.35
N ARG A 556 15.10 17.24 -2.09
CA ARG A 556 14.20 16.35 -1.37
C ARG A 556 15.00 15.52 -0.39
N LEU A 557 14.61 15.61 0.89
CA LEU A 557 15.30 14.94 1.98
C LEU A 557 14.38 13.88 2.57
N SER A 558 14.91 12.66 2.65
CA SER A 558 14.33 11.55 3.42
C SER A 558 15.29 11.20 4.54
N LEU A 559 14.88 11.43 5.78
CA LEU A 559 15.64 11.12 6.98
C LEU A 559 14.99 9.93 7.68
N GLN A 560 15.68 8.80 7.67
CA GLN A 560 15.19 7.52 8.19
C GLN A 560 16.11 7.06 9.32
N VAL A 561 15.68 7.25 10.56
CA VAL A 561 16.43 6.92 11.78
C VAL A 561 15.77 5.72 12.44
N ARG A 562 16.54 4.67 12.77
CA ARG A 562 15.98 3.37 13.19
C ARG A 562 16.29 2.94 14.65
N ASP A 563 17.38 3.40 15.31
CA ASP A 563 17.57 3.32 16.78
C ASP A 563 18.87 3.98 17.34
N SER A 564 18.96 4.10 18.68
CA SER A 564 19.53 5.22 19.47
C SER A 564 20.95 5.14 20.06
N SER A 565 21.84 4.20 19.72
CA SER A 565 23.13 4.08 20.46
C SER A 565 24.42 4.56 19.77
N GLU A 566 24.50 4.71 18.44
CA GLU A 566 25.82 4.95 17.80
C GLU A 566 25.82 5.91 16.59
N CYS A 567 24.96 6.92 16.56
CA CYS A 567 25.09 7.94 15.51
C CYS A 567 25.00 9.35 16.09
N SER A 568 26.12 10.06 16.11
CA SER A 568 26.26 11.43 16.61
C SER A 568 25.23 12.39 16.00
N ASN A 569 24.60 13.24 16.82
CA ASN A 569 23.64 14.30 16.44
C ASN A 569 24.17 15.35 15.43
N HIS A 570 25.38 15.18 14.89
CA HIS A 570 26.07 16.13 14.03
C HIS A 570 25.84 15.91 12.53
N ALA A 571 25.17 14.84 12.09
CA ALA A 571 25.03 14.51 10.66
C ALA A 571 24.38 15.63 9.81
N LEU A 572 23.44 16.39 10.41
CA LEU A 572 22.72 17.51 9.77
C LEU A 572 23.21 18.89 10.23
N GLY A 573 24.21 18.96 11.12
CA GLY A 573 24.66 20.19 11.77
C GLY A 573 25.05 21.28 10.77
N ASP A 574 25.87 20.91 9.79
CA ASP A 574 26.53 21.82 8.83
C ASP A 574 25.85 21.89 7.46
N MET A 575 24.75 21.17 7.24
CA MET A 575 24.08 21.14 5.93
C MET A 575 23.20 22.37 5.70
N VAL A 576 23.29 22.94 4.50
CA VAL A 576 22.40 24.02 4.03
C VAL A 576 21.10 23.41 3.53
N LEU A 577 19.99 23.59 4.26
CA LEU A 577 18.68 22.97 3.99
C LEU A 577 17.61 23.96 3.52
N THR A 578 17.97 25.21 3.24
CA THR A 578 17.03 26.28 2.86
C THR A 578 16.30 25.98 1.55
N GLN A 579 16.96 25.27 0.62
CA GLN A 579 16.48 24.91 -0.71
C GLN A 579 15.66 23.61 -0.78
N VAL A 580 15.50 22.91 0.36
CA VAL A 580 14.73 21.66 0.42
C VAL A 580 13.24 21.98 0.20
N ARG A 581 12.61 21.23 -0.70
CA ARG A 581 11.19 21.31 -1.06
C ARG A 581 10.36 20.20 -0.44
N SER A 582 10.98 19.07 -0.12
CA SER A 582 10.33 17.91 0.48
C SER A 582 11.13 17.45 1.68
N PHE A 583 10.50 17.41 2.85
CA PHE A 583 11.12 16.89 4.06
C PHE A 583 10.28 15.73 4.59
N ASN A 584 10.88 14.55 4.61
CA ASN A 584 10.26 13.32 5.06
C ASN A 584 11.08 12.74 6.21
N PHE A 585 10.44 12.48 7.34
CA PHE A 585 11.09 12.00 8.55
C PHE A 585 10.40 10.74 9.07
N TRP A 586 11.19 9.72 9.34
CA TRP A 586 10.79 8.52 10.07
C TRP A 586 11.83 8.29 11.18
N GLY A 587 11.43 8.42 12.44
CA GLY A 587 12.40 8.34 13.52
C GLY A 587 11.86 8.75 14.88
N PRO A 588 12.69 8.63 15.93
CA PRO A 588 12.35 9.13 17.25
C PRO A 588 12.44 10.65 17.28
N ALA A 589 11.62 11.27 18.11
CA ALA A 589 11.41 12.71 18.08
C ALA A 589 12.70 13.52 18.36
N GLU A 590 13.60 13.01 19.22
CA GLU A 590 14.85 13.68 19.61
C GLU A 590 15.82 13.87 18.43
N ARG A 591 15.64 13.08 17.37
CA ARG A 591 16.50 13.05 16.19
C ARG A 591 15.97 13.93 15.06
N MET A 592 14.82 14.54 15.25
CA MET A 592 14.23 15.44 14.27
C MET A 592 15.06 16.75 14.20
N PRO A 593 15.54 17.17 13.02
CA PRO A 593 16.24 18.43 12.87
C PRO A 593 15.31 19.63 13.10
N SER A 594 15.89 20.76 13.52
CA SER A 594 15.14 22.00 13.64
C SER A 594 14.53 22.41 12.31
N LEU A 595 13.20 22.54 12.29
CA LEU A 595 12.44 22.98 11.13
C LEU A 595 12.76 24.43 10.69
N SER A 596 13.45 25.20 11.54
CA SER A 596 13.90 26.56 11.22
C SER A 596 14.97 26.62 10.13
N LYS A 597 15.66 25.50 9.84
CA LYS A 597 16.69 25.40 8.80
C LYS A 597 16.13 25.44 7.37
N PHE A 598 14.81 25.28 7.23
CA PHE A 598 14.14 25.14 5.95
C PHE A 598 13.42 26.44 5.56
N GLN A 599 13.33 26.72 4.25
CA GLN A 599 12.66 27.92 3.74
C GLN A 599 11.64 27.63 2.63
N LEU A 600 11.95 26.72 1.70
CA LEU A 600 11.17 26.49 0.47
C LEU A 600 10.34 25.20 0.48
N VAL A 601 9.99 24.69 1.66
CA VAL A 601 9.33 23.39 1.80
C VAL A 601 7.88 23.43 1.34
N ARG A 602 7.52 22.46 0.49
CA ARG A 602 6.18 22.20 -0.08
C ARG A 602 5.53 20.98 0.55
N VAL A 603 6.32 19.95 0.84
CA VAL A 603 5.85 18.67 1.41
C VAL A 603 6.57 18.42 2.73
N VAL A 604 5.81 18.25 3.79
CA VAL A 604 6.31 17.80 5.09
C VAL A 604 5.58 16.52 5.48
N HIS A 605 6.34 15.44 5.68
CA HIS A 605 5.86 14.21 6.27
C HIS A 605 6.67 13.86 7.52
N LEU A 606 6.01 13.82 8.67
CA LEU A 606 6.62 13.43 9.93
C LEU A 606 5.92 12.17 10.45
N ASP A 607 6.62 11.05 10.47
CA ASP A 607 6.21 9.83 11.18
C ASP A 607 7.14 9.65 12.39
N VAL A 608 6.69 10.17 13.53
CA VAL A 608 7.47 10.21 14.76
C VAL A 608 6.95 9.14 15.71
N TYR A 609 7.83 8.26 16.17
CA TYR A 609 7.51 7.33 17.24
C TYR A 609 8.15 7.81 18.56
N ASP A 610 7.41 7.61 19.65
CA ASP A 610 7.77 8.07 20.98
C ASP A 610 8.52 6.94 21.69
N ASP A 611 9.81 7.13 21.98
CA ASP A 611 10.54 6.20 22.83
C ASP A 611 10.11 6.49 24.27
N SER A 612 9.58 5.46 24.94
CA SER A 612 8.69 5.53 26.10
C SER A 612 9.21 6.20 27.39
N GLN A 613 10.28 7.00 27.34
CA GLN A 613 10.88 7.69 28.48
C GLN A 613 10.78 9.23 28.44
N SER A 614 10.52 9.86 27.29
CA SER A 614 10.35 11.33 27.20
C SER A 614 8.90 11.73 27.50
N GLN A 615 8.50 11.62 28.77
CA GLN A 615 7.23 12.19 29.24
C GLN A 615 7.21 13.71 28.98
N GLY A 616 6.54 14.12 27.91
CA GLY A 616 6.02 15.49 27.77
C GLY A 616 6.96 16.54 27.19
N GLU A 617 8.06 16.19 26.53
CA GLU A 617 8.80 17.19 25.75
C GLU A 617 8.03 17.56 24.48
N GLN A 618 7.46 18.76 24.51
CA GLN A 618 6.67 19.32 23.44
C GLN A 618 7.60 19.81 22.33
N TYR A 619 7.60 19.13 21.19
CA TYR A 619 8.40 19.54 20.03
C TYR A 619 7.84 20.83 19.43
N ASP A 620 8.67 21.87 19.39
CA ASP A 620 8.28 23.15 18.80
C ASP A 620 8.16 23.06 17.27
N ILE A 621 6.94 22.84 16.82
CA ILE A 621 6.55 22.86 15.40
C ILE A 621 6.11 24.25 14.92
N SER A 622 6.26 25.31 15.73
CA SER A 622 5.87 26.68 15.36
C SER A 622 6.59 27.18 14.09
N SER A 623 7.79 26.67 13.82
CA SER A 623 8.57 26.99 12.63
C SER A 623 7.88 26.58 11.32
N LEU A 624 6.96 25.60 11.34
CA LEU A 624 6.16 25.22 10.16
C LEU A 624 5.41 26.43 9.59
N CYS A 625 4.94 27.34 10.44
CA CYS A 625 4.20 28.53 10.03
C CYS A 625 5.03 29.52 9.18
N LYS A 626 6.34 29.30 9.02
CA LYS A 626 7.22 30.08 8.13
C LYS A 626 7.23 29.54 6.70
N PHE A 627 6.73 28.31 6.47
CA PHE A 627 6.76 27.66 5.16
C PHE A 627 5.62 28.17 4.27
N PHE A 628 5.88 29.28 3.57
CA PHE A 628 4.92 29.92 2.67
C PHE A 628 4.57 29.06 1.44
N GLN A 629 5.41 28.07 1.10
CA GLN A 629 5.20 27.15 -0.01
C GLN A 629 4.47 25.85 0.38
N LEU A 630 4.16 25.65 1.66
CA LEU A 630 3.65 24.38 2.14
C LEU A 630 2.30 24.05 1.48
N ARG A 631 2.25 22.88 0.82
CA ARG A 631 1.09 22.32 0.12
C ARG A 631 0.59 21.04 0.76
N TYR A 632 1.48 20.27 1.36
CA TYR A 632 1.16 19.01 2.03
C TYR A 632 1.81 18.98 3.41
N LEU A 633 1.01 18.72 4.43
CA LEU A 633 1.46 18.50 5.79
C LEU A 633 0.82 17.24 6.36
N ARG A 634 1.65 16.25 6.71
CA ARG A 634 1.24 15.08 7.46
C ARG A 634 2.09 14.92 8.71
N ILE A 635 1.44 14.82 9.86
CA ILE A 635 2.09 14.64 11.15
C ILE A 635 1.47 13.43 11.85
N ARG A 636 2.31 12.45 12.18
CA ARG A 636 1.95 11.29 12.99
C ARG A 636 2.80 11.23 14.25
N GLY A 637 2.15 10.90 15.37
CA GLY A 637 2.81 10.67 16.67
C GLY A 637 3.23 11.91 17.48
N LEU A 638 3.25 13.11 16.90
CA LEU A 638 3.53 14.36 17.64
C LEU A 638 2.27 15.06 18.17
N GLY A 639 2.36 15.66 19.36
CA GLY A 639 1.31 16.53 19.93
C GLY A 639 1.27 17.90 19.24
N CYS A 640 0.10 18.29 18.69
CA CYS A 640 -0.05 19.49 17.84
C CYS A 640 -0.94 20.58 18.48
N ARG A 641 -0.60 21.11 19.67
CA ARG A 641 -1.44 22.11 20.36
C ARG A 641 -1.32 23.56 19.84
N GLN A 642 -0.30 23.90 19.05
CA GLN A 642 0.03 25.30 18.71
C GLN A 642 0.16 25.59 17.19
N LEU A 643 -0.44 24.80 16.31
CA LEU A 643 -0.39 25.06 14.87
C LEU A 643 -1.22 26.31 14.50
N GLN A 644 -0.57 27.40 14.09
CA GLN A 644 -1.25 28.60 13.58
C GLN A 644 -1.68 28.39 12.11
N LEU A 645 -2.75 27.62 11.90
CA LEU A 645 -3.19 27.16 10.57
C LEU A 645 -3.49 28.30 9.57
N ARG A 646 -3.85 29.50 10.06
CA ARG A 646 -4.14 30.69 9.22
C ARG A 646 -2.97 31.11 8.32
N LYS A 647 -1.73 30.74 8.66
CA LYS A 647 -0.54 31.16 7.92
C LYS A 647 -0.28 30.30 6.67
N PHE A 648 -0.91 29.13 6.53
CA PHE A 648 -0.66 28.21 5.43
C PHE A 648 -1.54 28.52 4.20
N GLN A 649 -1.19 29.56 3.44
CA GLN A 649 -2.03 30.05 2.33
C GLN A 649 -2.16 29.06 1.16
N ASN A 650 -1.15 28.22 0.95
CA ASN A 650 -1.05 27.29 -0.19
C ASN A 650 -1.34 25.83 0.17
N LEU A 651 -1.80 25.55 1.40
CA LEU A 651 -1.99 24.18 1.87
C LEU A 651 -3.17 23.51 1.17
N VAL A 652 -2.90 22.36 0.56
CA VAL A 652 -3.88 21.54 -0.16
C VAL A 652 -4.26 20.31 0.68
N THR A 653 -3.31 19.73 1.40
CA THR A 653 -3.51 18.54 2.25
C THR A 653 -3.04 18.79 3.68
N LEU A 654 -3.90 18.51 4.65
CA LEU A 654 -3.59 18.50 6.07
C LEU A 654 -4.03 17.17 6.68
N GLU A 655 -3.08 16.37 7.16
CA GLU A 655 -3.34 15.10 7.84
C GLU A 655 -2.67 15.08 9.22
N LEU A 656 -3.47 14.99 10.28
CA LEU A 656 -3.00 14.89 11.65
C LEU A 656 -3.41 13.53 12.21
N LEU A 657 -2.41 12.72 12.60
CA LEU A 657 -2.59 11.34 13.07
C LEU A 657 -1.90 11.18 14.44
N THR A 658 -2.47 11.80 15.47
CA THR A 658 -1.86 11.82 16.81
C THR A 658 -2.04 10.47 17.52
N GLY A 659 -0.97 9.96 18.13
CA GLY A 659 -0.94 8.64 18.77
C GLY A 659 -1.40 8.61 20.23
N LYS A 660 -1.58 9.78 20.86
CA LYS A 660 -2.02 9.91 22.27
C LYS A 660 -3.22 10.85 22.36
N THR A 661 -4.12 10.49 23.25
CA THR A 661 -5.45 11.06 23.55
C THR A 661 -5.42 12.51 24.02
N GLU A 662 -5.02 13.43 23.17
CA GLU A 662 -5.24 14.86 23.39
C GLU A 662 -6.51 15.29 22.65
N LYS A 663 -7.41 16.00 23.35
CA LYS A 663 -8.52 16.72 22.72
C LYS A 663 -7.91 17.84 21.88
N LEU A 664 -7.81 17.61 20.57
CA LEU A 664 -7.42 18.63 19.61
C LEU A 664 -8.68 19.42 19.22
N GLU A 665 -8.57 20.75 19.16
CA GLU A 665 -9.62 21.62 18.66
C GLU A 665 -9.12 22.34 17.41
N ILE A 666 -9.88 22.28 16.33
CA ILE A 666 -9.56 22.93 15.06
C ILE A 666 -10.66 23.94 14.73
N ASP A 667 -10.27 25.20 14.56
CA ASP A 667 -11.16 26.26 14.09
C ASP A 667 -11.21 26.26 12.56
N ALA A 668 -12.35 25.90 11.99
CA ALA A 668 -12.58 25.90 10.54
C ALA A 668 -12.34 27.29 9.92
N ASN A 669 -12.56 28.38 10.67
CA ASN A 669 -12.28 29.74 10.20
C ASN A 669 -10.77 30.06 10.14
N LYS A 670 -9.92 29.19 10.69
CA LYS A 670 -8.45 29.30 10.63
C LYS A 670 -7.86 28.44 9.52
N LEU A 671 -8.63 27.54 8.92
CA LEU A 671 -8.17 26.69 7.83
C LEU A 671 -8.13 27.47 6.51
N PRO A 672 -7.17 27.16 5.63
CA PRO A 672 -7.07 27.82 4.34
C PRO A 672 -8.19 27.35 3.40
N PRO A 673 -8.79 28.26 2.60
CA PRO A 673 -9.86 27.91 1.67
C PRO A 673 -9.38 27.07 0.48
N THR A 674 -8.06 26.97 0.27
CA THR A 674 -7.40 26.16 -0.78
C THR A 674 -7.32 24.68 -0.43
N LEU A 675 -7.72 24.28 0.78
CA LEU A 675 -7.61 22.92 1.28
C LEU A 675 -8.54 21.94 0.53
N TRP A 676 -7.98 20.87 -0.01
CA TRP A 676 -8.71 19.78 -0.67
C TRP A 676 -8.91 18.58 0.26
N HIS A 677 -7.94 18.31 1.14
CA HIS A 677 -7.95 17.13 1.99
C HIS A 677 -7.71 17.53 3.45
N LEU A 678 -8.66 17.18 4.31
CA LEU A 678 -8.55 17.33 5.76
C LEU A 678 -8.79 15.96 6.42
N LEU A 679 -7.77 15.43 7.10
CA LEU A 679 -7.88 14.25 7.94
C LEU A 679 -7.38 14.60 9.34
N VAL A 680 -8.23 14.38 10.33
CA VAL A 680 -7.94 14.73 11.73
C VAL A 680 -8.19 13.50 12.61
N PRO A 681 -7.64 13.44 13.84
CA PRO A 681 -7.94 12.33 14.74
C PRO A 681 -9.44 12.29 15.11
N THR A 682 -10.00 11.10 15.30
CA THR A 682 -11.46 10.85 15.54
C THR A 682 -12.08 11.56 16.75
N LYS A 683 -11.28 12.11 17.67
CA LYS A 683 -11.75 12.89 18.85
C LYS A 683 -11.48 14.39 18.71
N THR A 684 -11.18 14.85 17.50
CA THR A 684 -10.85 16.25 17.23
C THR A 684 -12.12 17.05 17.07
N LYS A 685 -12.32 18.04 17.94
CA LYS A 685 -13.46 18.94 17.84
C LYS A 685 -13.24 19.96 16.74
N LEU A 686 -14.17 20.03 15.80
CA LEU A 686 -14.23 21.14 14.86
C LEU A 686 -15.13 22.24 15.41
N ILE A 687 -14.56 23.44 15.56
CA ILE A 687 -15.28 24.66 15.92
C ILE A 687 -15.36 25.60 14.71
N GLY A 688 -16.38 26.45 14.66
CA GLY A 688 -16.54 27.40 13.55
C GLY A 688 -17.31 26.84 12.36
N ALA A 689 -17.23 27.52 11.20
CA ALA A 689 -18.07 27.22 10.04
C ALA A 689 -17.30 26.50 8.93
N ILE A 690 -17.68 25.26 8.61
CA ILE A 690 -17.01 24.46 7.57
C ILE A 690 -17.37 24.86 6.13
N ASP A 691 -18.51 25.52 5.94
CA ASP A 691 -19.06 25.94 4.64
C ASP A 691 -18.11 26.79 3.78
N ARG A 692 -17.12 27.43 4.39
CA ARG A 692 -16.08 28.22 3.73
C ARG A 692 -15.08 27.38 2.92
N LEU A 693 -14.91 26.10 3.26
CA LEU A 693 -13.92 25.21 2.64
C LEU A 693 -14.44 24.63 1.32
N LYS A 694 -14.88 25.48 0.39
CA LYS A 694 -15.54 25.09 -0.87
C LYS A 694 -14.66 24.24 -1.80
N ALA A 695 -13.34 24.26 -1.62
CA ALA A 695 -12.40 23.43 -2.39
C ALA A 695 -12.24 22.00 -1.83
N LEU A 696 -12.82 21.70 -0.66
CA LEU A 696 -12.64 20.43 0.04
C LEU A 696 -13.25 19.26 -0.76
N ARG A 697 -12.44 18.20 -0.92
CA ARG A 697 -12.76 16.98 -1.66
C ARG A 697 -12.81 15.76 -0.74
N SER A 698 -11.98 15.71 0.30
CA SER A 698 -12.07 14.67 1.33
C SER A 698 -12.05 15.27 2.73
N LEU A 699 -12.99 14.83 3.56
CA LEU A 699 -13.05 15.15 4.97
C LEU A 699 -13.09 13.86 5.79
N GLY A 700 -12.08 13.65 6.62
CA GLY A 700 -11.91 12.44 7.42
C GLY A 700 -12.00 12.68 8.92
N ASP A 701 -12.77 11.83 9.59
CA ASP A 701 -12.81 11.62 11.05
C ASP A 701 -13.20 12.88 11.83
N LEU A 702 -14.21 13.60 11.32
CA LEU A 702 -14.76 14.80 11.94
C LEU A 702 -15.64 14.44 13.15
N ASP A 703 -15.29 14.97 14.33
CA ASP A 703 -16.16 14.99 15.50
C ASP A 703 -16.77 16.38 15.65
N ILE A 704 -18.10 16.45 15.69
CA ILE A 704 -18.82 17.72 15.67
C ILE A 704 -19.23 18.07 17.10
N GLU A 705 -18.76 19.22 17.60
CA GLU A 705 -19.14 19.68 18.94
C GLU A 705 -20.64 20.02 18.99
N THR A 706 -21.29 19.63 20.08
CA THR A 706 -22.73 19.80 20.32
C THR A 706 -23.23 21.23 20.12
N LYS A 707 -22.42 22.24 20.45
CA LYS A 707 -22.77 23.67 20.30
C LYS A 707 -22.81 24.15 18.85
N ASP A 708 -21.98 23.58 17.97
CA ASP A 708 -21.86 23.98 16.57
C ASP A 708 -22.46 22.92 15.61
N VAL A 709 -23.13 21.88 16.14
CA VAL A 709 -23.58 20.71 15.36
C VAL A 709 -24.52 21.07 14.23
N GLU A 710 -25.55 21.86 14.51
CA GLU A 710 -26.51 22.30 13.50
C GLU A 710 -25.82 23.09 12.37
N LYS A 711 -24.95 24.02 12.75
CA LYS A 711 -24.24 24.89 11.81
C LYS A 711 -23.27 24.10 10.94
N ASN A 712 -22.50 23.19 11.53
CA ASN A 712 -21.54 22.38 10.79
C ASN A 712 -22.23 21.36 9.87
N ILE A 713 -23.29 20.68 10.33
CA ILE A 713 -24.05 19.76 9.48
C ILE A 713 -24.68 20.49 8.29
N LYS A 714 -25.34 21.64 8.50
CA LYS A 714 -25.85 22.48 7.40
C LYS A 714 -24.73 22.94 6.47
N GLY A 715 -23.59 23.32 7.05
CA GLY A 715 -22.40 23.72 6.31
C GLY A 715 -21.77 22.59 5.48
N LEU A 716 -21.96 21.31 5.84
CA LEU A 716 -21.52 20.20 5.00
C LEU A 716 -22.26 20.21 3.66
N GLY A 717 -23.57 20.49 3.66
CA GLY A 717 -24.37 20.57 2.43
C GLY A 717 -23.94 21.69 1.48
N GLU A 718 -23.07 22.60 1.92
CA GLU A 718 -22.49 23.67 1.12
C GLU A 718 -21.21 23.24 0.37
N LEU A 719 -20.65 22.06 0.65
CA LEU A 719 -19.37 21.56 0.13
C LEU A 719 -19.56 20.75 -1.17
N GLY A 720 -19.99 21.40 -2.25
CA GLY A 720 -20.33 20.73 -3.52
C GLY A 720 -19.22 19.91 -4.19
N ASN A 721 -17.94 20.12 -3.83
CA ASN A 721 -16.81 19.36 -4.36
C ASN A 721 -16.45 18.11 -3.54
N LEU A 722 -17.16 17.86 -2.43
CA LEU A 722 -16.85 16.78 -1.51
C LEU A 722 -17.14 15.41 -2.15
N ARG A 723 -16.13 14.54 -2.16
CA ARG A 723 -16.15 13.19 -2.72
C ARG A 723 -16.09 12.12 -1.62
N GLU A 724 -15.38 12.41 -0.53
CA GLU A 724 -15.24 11.50 0.61
C GLU A 724 -15.60 12.21 1.90
N LEU A 725 -16.53 11.63 2.66
CA LEU A 725 -16.95 12.14 3.96
C LEU A 725 -16.91 11.01 5.00
N LYS A 726 -16.10 11.21 6.05
CA LYS A 726 -16.11 10.37 7.25
C LYS A 726 -16.49 11.20 8.47
N LEU A 727 -17.62 10.86 9.09
CA LEU A 727 -18.15 11.49 10.30
C LEU A 727 -17.94 10.55 11.49
N SER A 728 -17.49 11.11 12.60
CA SER A 728 -17.41 10.45 13.90
C SER A 728 -18.40 11.12 14.86
N LEU A 729 -19.31 10.35 15.45
CA LEU A 729 -20.28 10.81 16.42
C LEU A 729 -19.84 10.33 17.81
N SER A 730 -19.10 11.15 18.55
CA SER A 730 -18.49 10.71 19.82
C SER A 730 -19.27 11.11 21.09
N ASP A 731 -20.04 12.20 21.04
CA ASP A 731 -20.82 12.74 22.17
C ASP A 731 -22.24 12.13 22.23
N PRO A 732 -22.56 11.31 23.24
CA PRO A 732 -23.80 10.55 23.32
C PRO A 732 -25.03 11.36 23.79
N SER A 733 -24.99 12.70 23.73
CA SER A 733 -26.15 13.51 24.10
C SER A 733 -27.33 13.27 23.14
N SER A 734 -28.51 13.02 23.73
CA SER A 734 -29.78 12.80 22.98
C SER A 734 -30.08 13.93 22.00
N GLU A 735 -29.79 15.18 22.39
CA GLU A 735 -29.95 16.36 21.54
C GLU A 735 -29.12 16.27 20.25
N THR A 736 -27.87 15.84 20.34
CA THR A 736 -26.98 15.69 19.18
C THR A 736 -27.48 14.60 18.23
N ALA A 737 -27.96 13.48 18.77
CA ALA A 737 -28.55 12.41 17.98
C ALA A 737 -29.76 12.89 17.16
N HIS A 738 -30.66 13.66 17.78
CA HIS A 738 -31.82 14.23 17.09
C HIS A 738 -31.42 15.24 16.01
N VAL A 739 -30.53 16.19 16.32
CA VAL A 739 -30.11 17.22 15.37
C VAL A 739 -29.40 16.60 14.15
N VAL A 740 -28.53 15.62 14.37
CA VAL A 740 -27.86 14.89 13.28
C VAL A 740 -28.89 14.11 12.46
N GLY A 741 -29.80 13.38 13.11
CA GLY A 741 -30.84 12.60 12.41
C GLY A 741 -31.72 13.45 11.50
N ASP A 742 -32.08 14.67 11.93
CA ASP A 742 -32.94 15.58 11.18
C ASP A 742 -32.24 16.38 10.09
N LEU A 743 -31.02 16.88 10.34
CA LEU A 743 -30.35 17.79 9.40
C LEU A 743 -29.41 17.09 8.43
N LEU A 744 -28.85 15.94 8.80
CA LEU A 744 -27.87 15.23 7.97
C LEU A 744 -28.45 14.81 6.61
N PRO A 745 -29.65 14.22 6.49
CA PRO A 745 -30.19 13.77 5.19
C PRO A 745 -30.38 14.92 4.19
N SER A 746 -30.86 16.08 4.67
CA SER A 746 -31.03 17.26 3.82
C SER A 746 -29.69 17.84 3.35
N SER A 747 -28.66 17.76 4.19
CA SER A 747 -27.30 18.21 3.86
C SER A 747 -26.62 17.25 2.87
N LEU A 748 -26.74 15.94 3.07
CA LEU A 748 -26.24 14.91 2.15
C LEU A 748 -26.90 14.98 0.77
N SER A 749 -28.19 15.32 0.71
CA SER A 749 -28.93 15.48 -0.56
C SER A 749 -28.37 16.60 -1.46
N ARG A 750 -27.56 17.51 -0.90
CA ARG A 750 -26.90 18.59 -1.65
C ARG A 750 -25.51 18.20 -2.18
N LEU A 751 -24.97 17.05 -1.75
CA LEU A 751 -23.63 16.57 -2.09
C LEU A 751 -23.66 15.63 -3.29
N SER A 752 -23.87 16.17 -4.48
CA SER A 752 -24.02 15.37 -5.72
C SER A 752 -22.75 14.63 -6.16
N ASN A 753 -21.57 15.07 -5.74
CA ASN A 753 -20.28 14.49 -6.12
C ASN A 753 -19.75 13.43 -5.12
N LEU A 754 -20.52 13.11 -4.08
CA LEU A 754 -20.10 12.20 -3.02
C LEU A 754 -19.95 10.77 -3.56
N ARG A 755 -18.79 10.15 -3.31
CA ARG A 755 -18.43 8.79 -3.72
C ARG A 755 -18.30 7.83 -2.55
N SER A 756 -18.02 8.35 -1.36
CA SER A 756 -17.79 7.57 -0.14
C SER A 756 -18.36 8.29 1.07
N LEU A 757 -19.29 7.63 1.77
CA LEU A 757 -19.84 8.07 3.03
C LEU A 757 -19.55 7.04 4.13
N VAL A 758 -18.92 7.48 5.22
CA VAL A 758 -18.67 6.67 6.41
C VAL A 758 -19.16 7.43 7.64
N ILE A 759 -20.08 6.84 8.39
CA ILE A 759 -20.59 7.40 9.64
C ILE A 759 -20.30 6.39 10.74
N ARG A 760 -19.46 6.79 11.69
CA ARG A 760 -19.05 6.00 12.85
C ARG A 760 -19.46 6.72 14.12
N GLY A 761 -19.58 6.03 15.24
CA GLY A 761 -19.93 6.70 16.49
C GLY A 761 -20.10 5.79 17.69
N SER A 762 -20.08 6.41 18.87
CA SER A 762 -20.27 5.77 20.18
C SER A 762 -21.74 5.60 20.55
N PHE A 763 -22.68 6.02 19.71
CA PHE A 763 -24.12 5.89 19.91
C PHE A 763 -24.85 5.76 18.56
N THR A 764 -26.12 5.35 18.61
CA THR A 764 -27.01 5.23 17.45
C THR A 764 -27.92 6.44 17.32
N VAL A 765 -28.07 6.95 16.10
CA VAL A 765 -29.05 7.98 15.74
C VAL A 765 -30.46 7.35 15.69
N ALA A 766 -31.51 8.18 15.70
CA ALA A 766 -32.89 7.71 15.54
C ALA A 766 -33.06 6.82 14.29
N GLU A 767 -33.87 5.77 14.42
CA GLU A 767 -34.19 4.85 13.34
C GLU A 767 -34.72 5.58 12.11
N ASP A 768 -34.39 5.07 10.92
CA ASP A 768 -34.82 5.58 9.62
C ASP A 768 -34.43 7.03 9.29
N SER A 769 -33.51 7.63 10.05
CA SER A 769 -33.05 9.00 9.79
C SER A 769 -32.57 9.20 8.35
N LEU A 770 -31.82 8.23 7.80
CA LEU A 770 -31.27 8.29 6.43
C LEU A 770 -32.29 7.98 5.33
N THR A 771 -33.51 7.51 5.64
CA THR A 771 -34.56 7.28 4.63
C THR A 771 -35.02 8.58 3.95
N ARG A 772 -34.82 9.73 4.62
CA ARG A 772 -35.09 11.08 4.11
C ARG A 772 -34.03 11.59 3.13
N TRP A 773 -33.06 10.77 2.73
CA TRP A 773 -32.05 11.15 1.74
C TRP A 773 -32.61 11.02 0.31
N HIS A 774 -33.22 12.10 -0.17
CA HIS A 774 -33.98 12.08 -1.43
C HIS A 774 -33.11 12.07 -2.70
N THR A 775 -31.93 12.70 -2.67
CA THR A 775 -31.06 12.80 -3.85
C THR A 775 -29.79 12.00 -3.65
N LEU A 776 -29.78 10.76 -4.14
CA LEU A 776 -28.63 9.86 -4.03
C LEU A 776 -27.56 10.17 -5.09
N PRO A 777 -26.28 10.24 -4.71
CA PRO A 777 -25.18 10.35 -5.66
C PRO A 777 -25.06 9.08 -6.51
N ARG A 778 -25.17 9.21 -7.83
CA ARG A 778 -25.08 8.07 -8.78
C ARG A 778 -23.74 7.34 -8.73
N HIS A 779 -22.69 8.01 -8.24
CA HIS A 779 -21.34 7.49 -8.15
C HIS A 779 -20.95 7.12 -6.70
N LEU A 780 -21.92 6.85 -5.83
CA LEU A 780 -21.64 6.37 -4.48
C LEU A 780 -21.17 4.91 -4.54
N HIS A 781 -19.91 4.68 -4.20
CA HIS A 781 -19.31 3.34 -4.18
C HIS A 781 -19.18 2.78 -2.76
N ARG A 782 -19.22 3.63 -1.73
CA ARG A 782 -19.11 3.25 -0.32
C ARG A 782 -20.18 3.92 0.54
N LEU A 783 -20.90 3.11 1.31
CA LEU A 783 -21.86 3.55 2.31
C LEU A 783 -21.69 2.74 3.59
N HIS A 784 -21.10 3.34 4.63
CA HIS A 784 -20.97 2.74 5.96
C HIS A 784 -21.78 3.56 6.95
N ALA A 785 -22.86 2.98 7.48
CA ALA A 785 -23.84 3.70 8.31
C ALA A 785 -24.39 2.84 9.46
N LEU A 786 -23.54 2.04 10.11
CA LEU A 786 -23.95 1.16 11.22
C LEU A 786 -24.58 1.90 12.41
N VAL A 787 -24.27 3.17 12.60
CA VAL A 787 -24.86 4.04 13.65
C VAL A 787 -26.20 4.66 13.27
N CYS A 788 -26.65 4.49 12.03
CA CYS A 788 -27.93 4.99 11.53
C CYS A 788 -28.82 3.77 11.21
N PRO A 789 -29.49 3.17 12.20
CA PRO A 789 -30.28 1.96 11.99
C PRO A 789 -31.48 2.23 11.08
N PHE A 790 -31.80 1.27 10.23
CA PHE A 790 -33.05 1.23 9.46
C PHE A 790 -34.04 0.30 10.15
N SER A 791 -35.33 0.61 10.11
CA SER A 791 -36.37 -0.30 10.62
C SER A 791 -36.37 -1.63 9.85
N THR A 792 -36.17 -1.56 8.53
CA THR A 792 -36.03 -2.71 7.62
C THR A 792 -35.03 -2.41 6.51
N VAL A 793 -34.70 -3.39 5.67
CA VAL A 793 -33.86 -3.16 4.48
C VAL A 793 -34.58 -2.15 3.57
N PRO A 794 -33.95 -1.00 3.25
CA PRO A 794 -34.69 0.06 2.60
C PRO A 794 -34.73 -0.11 1.08
N THR A 795 -35.81 -0.73 0.60
CA THR A 795 -36.03 -1.14 -0.80
C THR A 795 -36.02 0.02 -1.80
N ASP A 796 -36.61 1.15 -1.41
CA ASP A 796 -36.95 2.22 -2.36
C ASP A 796 -35.74 3.03 -2.81
N TRP A 797 -34.66 3.02 -2.03
CA TRP A 797 -33.51 3.88 -2.29
C TRP A 797 -32.21 3.09 -2.45
N ILE A 798 -31.99 2.01 -1.69
CA ILE A 798 -30.74 1.25 -1.77
C ILE A 798 -30.59 0.53 -3.12
N ALA A 799 -31.70 0.08 -3.69
CA ALA A 799 -31.72 -0.63 -4.98
C ALA A 799 -31.30 0.23 -6.18
N HIS A 800 -31.22 1.56 -6.02
CA HIS A 800 -30.80 2.49 -7.08
C HIS A 800 -29.29 2.79 -7.07
N LEU A 801 -28.52 2.16 -6.17
CA LEU A 801 -27.08 2.39 -6.02
C LEU A 801 -26.25 1.38 -6.82
N ASP A 802 -26.34 1.41 -8.15
CA ASP A 802 -25.70 0.42 -9.04
C ASP A 802 -24.16 0.38 -8.93
N SER A 803 -23.55 1.50 -8.55
CA SER A 803 -22.10 1.64 -8.39
C SER A 803 -21.60 1.23 -7.00
N LEU A 804 -22.49 0.83 -6.09
CA LEU A 804 -22.13 0.53 -4.71
C LEU A 804 -21.30 -0.76 -4.63
N ARG A 805 -20.11 -0.65 -4.04
CA ARG A 805 -19.14 -1.75 -3.88
C ARG A 805 -18.96 -2.18 -2.43
N SER A 806 -19.13 -1.26 -1.48
CA SER A 806 -19.00 -1.54 -0.05
C SER A 806 -20.18 -0.96 0.72
N LEU A 807 -20.90 -1.83 1.43
CA LEU A 807 -22.10 -1.50 2.20
C LEU A 807 -21.99 -2.01 3.64
N GLU A 808 -22.15 -1.12 4.62
CA GLU A 808 -22.32 -1.50 6.03
C GLU A 808 -23.57 -0.85 6.61
N ILE A 809 -24.55 -1.66 7.03
CA ILE A 809 -25.84 -1.19 7.53
C ILE A 809 -26.31 -2.00 8.75
N LYS A 810 -27.08 -1.33 9.60
CA LYS A 810 -27.82 -1.94 10.70
C LYS A 810 -29.31 -1.89 10.39
N VAL A 811 -30.00 -3.02 10.51
CA VAL A 811 -31.45 -3.14 10.36
C VAL A 811 -32.08 -3.67 11.65
N VAL A 812 -33.24 -3.17 12.03
CA VAL A 812 -33.97 -3.64 13.21
C VAL A 812 -34.64 -4.99 12.93
N SER A 813 -35.28 -5.10 11.77
CA SER A 813 -35.92 -6.31 11.27
C SER A 813 -35.44 -6.63 9.87
N LEU A 814 -35.00 -7.86 9.62
CA LEU A 814 -34.66 -8.35 8.29
C LEU A 814 -35.84 -9.17 7.74
N PRO A 815 -36.55 -8.70 6.68
CA PRO A 815 -37.65 -9.44 6.08
C PRO A 815 -37.14 -10.64 5.27
N ARG A 816 -38.06 -11.55 4.88
CA ARG A 816 -37.74 -12.78 4.12
C ARG A 816 -37.00 -12.50 2.82
N ASP A 817 -37.42 -11.47 2.10
CA ASP A 817 -36.86 -11.01 0.83
C ASP A 817 -35.71 -10.00 1.01
N GLY A 818 -35.31 -9.68 2.25
CA GLY A 818 -34.32 -8.65 2.54
C GLY A 818 -32.94 -8.95 1.94
N THR A 819 -32.53 -10.22 1.92
CA THR A 819 -31.29 -10.66 1.26
C THR A 819 -31.38 -10.55 -0.26
N GLU A 820 -32.55 -10.82 -0.86
CA GLU A 820 -32.78 -10.68 -2.29
C GLU A 820 -32.69 -9.22 -2.74
N VAL A 821 -33.24 -8.30 -1.95
CA VAL A 821 -33.15 -6.85 -2.20
C VAL A 821 -31.69 -6.40 -2.23
N LEU A 822 -30.90 -6.81 -1.23
CA LEU A 822 -29.46 -6.50 -1.18
C LEU A 822 -28.69 -7.18 -2.31
N ALA A 823 -29.10 -8.38 -2.73
CA ALA A 823 -28.47 -9.11 -3.83
C ALA A 823 -28.64 -8.45 -5.21
N ARG A 824 -29.60 -7.51 -5.36
CA ARG A 824 -29.74 -6.69 -6.58
C ARG A 824 -28.56 -5.73 -6.79
N LEU A 825 -27.78 -5.46 -5.74
CA LEU A 825 -26.54 -4.68 -5.82
C LEU A 825 -25.43 -5.51 -6.48
N THR A 826 -25.43 -5.55 -7.82
CA THR A 826 -24.57 -6.44 -8.59
C THR A 826 -23.07 -6.11 -8.48
N SER A 827 -22.72 -4.87 -8.16
CA SER A 827 -21.33 -4.41 -7.99
C SER A 827 -20.76 -4.64 -6.59
N LEU A 828 -21.53 -5.21 -5.66
CA LEU A 828 -21.16 -5.31 -4.25
C LEU A 828 -20.00 -6.30 -4.03
N VAL A 829 -18.93 -5.82 -3.39
CA VAL A 829 -17.70 -6.55 -3.05
C VAL A 829 -17.62 -6.83 -1.55
N HIS A 830 -18.08 -5.89 -0.71
CA HIS A 830 -18.12 -6.00 0.74
C HIS A 830 -19.51 -5.69 1.28
N LEU A 831 -20.00 -6.56 2.18
CA LEU A 831 -21.27 -6.39 2.88
C LEU A 831 -21.10 -6.66 4.36
N ARG A 832 -21.45 -5.68 5.21
CA ARG A 832 -21.65 -5.86 6.64
C ARG A 832 -23.10 -5.58 7.01
N LEU A 833 -23.82 -6.63 7.40
CA LEU A 833 -25.21 -6.57 7.80
C LEU A 833 -25.35 -6.89 9.29
N HIS A 834 -25.82 -5.92 10.07
CA HIS A 834 -26.17 -6.10 11.47
C HIS A 834 -27.69 -6.12 11.61
N VAL A 835 -28.25 -7.23 12.09
CA VAL A 835 -29.68 -7.35 12.44
C VAL A 835 -29.84 -7.19 13.95
N ASP A 836 -30.69 -6.27 14.40
CA ASP A 836 -30.82 -5.93 15.83
C ASP A 836 -31.79 -6.85 16.58
N LYS A 837 -33.03 -6.99 16.06
CA LYS A 837 -34.12 -7.66 16.79
C LYS A 837 -34.64 -8.89 16.05
N HIS A 838 -35.10 -8.73 14.81
CA HIS A 838 -35.89 -9.75 14.12
C HIS A 838 -35.23 -10.22 12.82
N ALA A 839 -35.15 -11.53 12.64
CA ALA A 839 -34.83 -12.20 11.39
C ALA A 839 -35.90 -13.29 11.12
N PRO A 840 -36.01 -13.82 9.90
CA PRO A 840 -37.00 -14.85 9.58
C PRO A 840 -36.81 -16.11 10.46
N GLU A 841 -37.92 -16.69 10.95
CA GLU A 841 -37.89 -17.86 11.85
C GLU A 841 -37.30 -19.10 11.19
N GLU A 842 -37.55 -19.28 9.89
CA GLU A 842 -36.92 -20.33 9.08
C GLU A 842 -35.43 -20.11 8.80
N GLY A 843 -34.87 -18.97 9.20
CA GLY A 843 -33.49 -18.56 8.95
C GLY A 843 -33.30 -17.68 7.72
N VAL A 844 -32.11 -17.09 7.61
CA VAL A 844 -31.74 -16.15 6.53
C VAL A 844 -31.12 -16.95 5.40
N LEU A 845 -31.92 -17.24 4.37
CA LEU A 845 -31.48 -17.96 3.20
C LEU A 845 -30.86 -17.03 2.15
N VAL A 846 -29.71 -17.45 1.61
CA VAL A 846 -29.05 -16.80 0.48
C VAL A 846 -29.21 -17.67 -0.75
N HIS A 847 -30.02 -17.19 -1.69
CA HIS A 847 -30.39 -17.93 -2.90
C HIS A 847 -29.24 -18.08 -3.90
N ARG A 848 -29.40 -19.03 -4.82
CA ARG A 848 -28.50 -19.24 -5.96
C ARG A 848 -28.28 -17.93 -6.75
N ALA A 849 -27.03 -17.70 -7.16
CA ALA A 849 -26.59 -16.53 -7.94
C ALA A 849 -26.73 -15.16 -7.24
N ALA A 850 -27.16 -15.12 -5.96
CA ALA A 850 -27.11 -13.91 -5.17
C ALA A 850 -25.65 -13.49 -4.93
N PHE A 851 -25.40 -12.17 -4.96
CA PHE A 851 -24.10 -11.57 -4.64
C PHE A 851 -22.93 -12.09 -5.50
N ALA A 852 -23.04 -11.93 -6.83
CA ALA A 852 -22.09 -12.48 -7.80
C ALA A 852 -20.62 -12.05 -7.59
N HIS A 853 -20.36 -10.83 -7.10
CA HIS A 853 -19.01 -10.28 -6.93
C HIS A 853 -18.57 -10.11 -5.48
N LEU A 854 -19.39 -10.55 -4.51
CA LEU A 854 -19.12 -10.35 -3.10
C LEU A 854 -17.94 -11.23 -2.66
N LYS A 855 -16.94 -10.59 -2.04
CA LYS A 855 -15.72 -11.23 -1.54
C LYS A 855 -15.70 -11.30 -0.02
N GLU A 856 -16.30 -10.32 0.64
CA GLU A 856 -16.33 -10.23 2.10
C GLU A 856 -17.78 -10.07 2.59
N PHE A 857 -18.20 -10.97 3.48
CA PHE A 857 -19.52 -10.93 4.09
C PHE A 857 -19.40 -11.00 5.61
N TRP A 858 -19.90 -9.98 6.28
CA TRP A 858 -20.03 -9.92 7.73
C TRP A 858 -21.51 -9.90 8.11
N PHE A 859 -21.92 -10.88 8.90
CA PHE A 859 -23.28 -10.99 9.41
C PHE A 859 -23.28 -11.00 10.93
N ALA A 860 -24.00 -10.05 11.54
CA ALA A 860 -24.18 -9.98 12.97
C ALA A 860 -25.66 -10.10 13.31
N TYR A 861 -26.02 -11.13 14.07
CA TYR A 861 -27.35 -11.31 14.63
C TYR A 861 -27.27 -12.13 15.90
N GLN A 862 -28.20 -11.94 16.84
CA GLN A 862 -28.23 -12.70 18.08
C GLN A 862 -28.24 -14.22 17.86
N VAL A 863 -28.94 -14.72 16.83
CA VAL A 863 -29.09 -16.15 16.52
C VAL A 863 -28.26 -16.53 15.28
N PRO A 864 -27.55 -17.68 15.30
CA PRO A 864 -26.82 -18.18 14.13
C PRO A 864 -27.77 -18.80 13.08
N CYS A 865 -28.34 -17.98 12.20
CA CYS A 865 -29.42 -18.42 11.30
C CYS A 865 -29.10 -18.31 9.78
N LEU A 866 -27.84 -18.15 9.39
CA LEU A 866 -27.47 -18.08 7.96
C LEU A 866 -27.50 -19.44 7.28
N MET A 867 -28.05 -19.46 6.06
CA MET A 867 -28.11 -20.65 5.18
C MET A 867 -27.76 -20.27 3.74
N PHE A 868 -27.16 -21.19 2.99
CA PHE A 868 -26.67 -20.95 1.62
C PHE A 868 -27.17 -22.02 0.65
N GLU A 869 -27.77 -21.60 -0.48
CA GLU A 869 -28.10 -22.49 -1.58
C GLU A 869 -26.89 -22.81 -2.47
N ALA A 870 -26.98 -23.92 -3.22
CA ALA A 870 -25.99 -24.28 -4.22
C ALA A 870 -25.83 -23.21 -5.31
N GLY A 871 -24.66 -22.56 -5.33
CA GLY A 871 -24.33 -21.46 -6.24
C GLY A 871 -24.57 -20.06 -5.68
N ALA A 872 -24.84 -19.93 -4.37
CA ALA A 872 -24.83 -18.65 -3.68
C ALA A 872 -23.39 -18.09 -3.56
N MET A 873 -23.23 -16.77 -3.63
CA MET A 873 -21.98 -16.04 -3.40
C MET A 873 -20.72 -16.67 -4.03
N PRO A 874 -20.68 -16.83 -5.37
CA PRO A 874 -19.65 -17.63 -6.04
C PRO A 874 -18.21 -17.11 -5.86
N MET A 875 -18.02 -15.84 -5.49
CA MET A 875 -16.72 -15.18 -5.32
C MET A 875 -16.35 -14.92 -3.85
N LEU A 876 -17.13 -15.41 -2.88
CA LEU A 876 -16.92 -15.13 -1.47
C LEU A 876 -15.61 -15.73 -0.97
N GLN A 877 -14.77 -14.92 -0.34
CA GLN A 877 -13.45 -15.32 0.18
C GLN A 877 -13.43 -15.31 1.71
N ASN A 878 -14.08 -14.32 2.34
CA ASN A 878 -14.09 -14.12 3.78
C ASN A 878 -15.52 -14.07 4.31
N LEU A 879 -15.88 -15.01 5.18
CA LEU A 879 -17.15 -15.02 5.90
C LEU A 879 -16.89 -14.74 7.39
N THR A 880 -17.52 -13.70 7.94
CA THR A 880 -17.52 -13.46 9.39
C THR A 880 -18.93 -13.47 9.95
N VAL A 881 -19.13 -14.24 11.01
CA VAL A 881 -20.42 -14.41 11.68
C VAL A 881 -20.28 -14.03 13.14
N GLN A 882 -21.12 -13.12 13.61
CA GLN A 882 -21.20 -12.72 15.00
C GLN A 882 -22.55 -13.12 15.58
N CYS A 883 -22.53 -13.83 16.71
CA CYS A 883 -23.73 -14.27 17.42
C CYS A 883 -23.52 -14.33 18.94
N TYR A 884 -24.60 -14.53 19.70
CA TYR A 884 -24.55 -14.54 21.17
C TYR A 884 -24.48 -15.95 21.75
N THR A 885 -23.75 -16.12 22.85
CA THR A 885 -23.63 -17.43 23.53
C THR A 885 -24.95 -17.99 24.02
N SER A 886 -25.93 -17.14 24.33
CA SER A 886 -27.25 -17.51 24.85
C SER A 886 -28.35 -17.39 23.78
N ALA A 887 -27.98 -17.45 22.50
CA ALA A 887 -28.91 -17.42 21.38
C ALA A 887 -29.99 -18.49 21.51
N GLU A 888 -31.23 -18.15 21.15
CA GLU A 888 -32.29 -19.12 20.97
C GLU A 888 -31.90 -20.15 19.90
N ARG A 889 -32.14 -21.42 20.19
CA ARG A 889 -31.87 -22.53 19.27
C ARG A 889 -33.12 -22.74 18.42
N GLN A 890 -33.17 -22.04 17.29
CA GLN A 890 -34.27 -22.15 16.31
C GLN A 890 -34.16 -23.40 15.41
N ALA A 891 -32.94 -23.89 15.19
CA ALA A 891 -32.65 -25.12 14.46
C ALA A 891 -31.41 -25.84 15.05
N ASP A 892 -31.18 -27.09 14.66
CA ASP A 892 -30.00 -27.88 15.06
C ASP A 892 -28.74 -27.54 14.25
N GLY A 893 -28.89 -26.97 13.06
CA GLY A 893 -27.81 -26.55 12.17
C GLY A 893 -27.37 -25.11 12.37
N VAL A 894 -26.10 -24.82 12.05
CA VAL A 894 -25.55 -23.46 11.91
C VAL A 894 -24.79 -23.41 10.59
N LEU A 895 -24.91 -22.32 9.82
CA LEU A 895 -24.26 -22.18 8.51
C LEU A 895 -24.58 -23.33 7.54
N ASP A 896 -25.85 -23.70 7.43
CA ASP A 896 -26.25 -24.78 6.52
C ASP A 896 -25.94 -24.40 5.05
N GLY A 897 -25.37 -25.35 4.30
CA GLY A 897 -24.96 -25.14 2.92
C GLY A 897 -23.61 -24.43 2.74
N ILE A 898 -22.81 -24.27 3.80
CA ILE A 898 -21.45 -23.71 3.71
C ILE A 898 -20.57 -24.48 2.71
N GLU A 899 -20.79 -25.78 2.53
CA GLU A 899 -20.11 -26.62 1.53
C GLU A 899 -20.32 -26.16 0.08
N HIS A 900 -21.32 -25.32 -0.18
CA HIS A 900 -21.58 -24.75 -1.51
C HIS A 900 -20.72 -23.53 -1.84
N LEU A 901 -20.02 -22.95 -0.85
CA LEU A 901 -19.21 -21.73 -1.00
C LEU A 901 -17.80 -22.04 -1.50
N GLY A 902 -17.67 -22.53 -2.73
CA GLY A 902 -16.40 -23.08 -3.25
C GLY A 902 -15.19 -22.13 -3.31
N SER A 903 -15.39 -20.81 -3.24
CA SER A 903 -14.31 -19.80 -3.25
C SER A 903 -13.85 -19.38 -1.84
N LEU A 904 -14.51 -19.89 -0.79
CA LEU A 904 -14.27 -19.47 0.59
C LEU A 904 -12.84 -19.84 1.01
N LYS A 905 -12.10 -18.85 1.54
CA LYS A 905 -10.72 -19.00 2.01
C LYS A 905 -10.63 -18.90 3.53
N ALA A 906 -11.44 -18.04 4.15
CA ALA A 906 -11.44 -17.84 5.60
C ALA A 906 -12.86 -17.76 6.17
N CYS A 907 -13.04 -18.35 7.34
CA CYS A 907 -14.28 -18.28 8.11
C CYS A 907 -13.98 -17.89 9.57
N ARG A 908 -14.52 -16.74 10.01
CA ARG A 908 -14.39 -16.24 11.37
C ARG A 908 -15.74 -16.26 12.07
N VAL A 909 -15.75 -16.76 13.30
CA VAL A 909 -16.93 -16.77 14.16
C VAL A 909 -16.60 -16.07 15.47
N ASP A 910 -17.27 -14.95 15.71
CA ASP A 910 -17.15 -14.14 16.91
C ASP A 910 -18.36 -14.42 17.81
N ILE A 911 -18.15 -15.21 18.87
CA ILE A 911 -19.20 -15.58 19.82
C ILE A 911 -19.14 -14.63 21.02
N ALA A 912 -20.16 -13.81 21.18
CA ALA A 912 -20.20 -12.77 22.19
C ALA A 912 -20.85 -13.23 23.51
N ASN A 913 -20.20 -12.86 24.63
CA ASN A 913 -20.68 -13.10 26.00
C ASN A 913 -21.33 -11.82 26.58
N PHE A 914 -22.45 -11.99 27.31
CA PHE A 914 -23.05 -10.90 28.11
C PHE A 914 -22.33 -10.69 29.43
N ALA A 915 -22.22 -9.42 29.87
CA ALA A 915 -22.09 -9.09 31.28
C ALA A 915 -23.45 -9.31 31.98
N ILE A 916 -23.42 -9.92 33.17
CA ILE A 916 -24.60 -10.39 33.93
C ILE A 916 -25.62 -9.25 34.23
N GLU A 917 -25.19 -7.99 34.21
CA GLU A 917 -25.97 -6.82 34.61
C GLU A 917 -26.99 -6.30 33.56
N LEU A 918 -26.97 -6.80 32.31
CA LEU A 918 -27.87 -6.35 31.22
C LEU A 918 -29.06 -7.29 30.94
N GLN A 919 -29.28 -8.33 31.75
CA GLN A 919 -30.42 -9.25 31.59
C GLN A 919 -31.79 -8.57 31.67
N ALA A 920 -31.90 -7.35 32.19
CA ALA A 920 -33.17 -6.63 32.34
C ALA A 920 -33.80 -6.13 31.02
N ALA A 921 -33.02 -5.98 29.94
CA ALA A 921 -33.54 -5.52 28.64
C ALA A 921 -33.98 -6.66 27.70
N PHE A 922 -33.61 -7.90 28.04
CA PHE A 922 -34.00 -9.11 27.31
C PHE A 922 -35.07 -9.83 28.11
N VAL A 923 -36.33 -9.72 27.71
CA VAL A 923 -37.38 -10.61 28.24
C VAL A 923 -37.10 -12.00 27.67
N LEU A 924 -36.32 -12.78 28.41
CA LEU A 924 -36.00 -14.16 28.09
C LEU A 924 -37.31 -14.95 28.21
N LYS A 925 -37.84 -15.47 27.10
CA LYS A 925 -38.91 -16.49 27.17
C LYS A 925 -38.35 -17.70 27.94
N GLU A 926 -38.99 -18.08 29.04
CA GLU A 926 -38.47 -19.10 29.98
C GLU A 926 -38.41 -20.51 29.37
N ASP A 927 -39.11 -20.77 28.26
CA ASP A 927 -39.28 -22.11 27.66
C ASP A 927 -38.55 -22.36 26.32
N VAL A 928 -37.63 -21.49 25.89
CA VAL A 928 -36.95 -21.65 24.58
C VAL A 928 -35.56 -22.29 24.77
N PRO A 929 -35.24 -23.42 24.08
CA PRO A 929 -33.91 -24.02 24.15
C PRO A 929 -32.85 -23.05 23.64
N ARG A 930 -31.71 -23.00 24.33
CA ARG A 930 -30.62 -22.06 24.01
C ARG A 930 -29.31 -22.76 23.79
N TRP A 931 -28.50 -22.13 22.95
CA TRP A 931 -27.12 -22.50 22.84
C TRP A 931 -26.39 -22.25 24.16
N ASN A 932 -25.46 -23.14 24.48
CA ASN A 932 -24.38 -22.80 25.39
C ASN A 932 -23.10 -22.61 24.56
N LYS A 933 -22.12 -21.90 25.12
CA LYS A 933 -20.89 -21.55 24.40
C LYS A 933 -20.20 -22.75 23.76
N GLN A 934 -20.03 -23.86 24.50
CA GLN A 934 -19.31 -25.04 24.02
C GLN A 934 -20.07 -25.77 22.92
N ALA A 935 -21.39 -25.93 23.09
CA ALA A 935 -22.26 -26.55 22.09
C ALA A 935 -22.30 -25.73 20.80
N LEU A 936 -22.33 -24.40 20.90
CA LEU A 936 -22.30 -23.51 19.75
C LEU A 936 -20.96 -23.57 19.01
N GLN A 937 -19.84 -23.55 19.75
CA GLN A 937 -18.50 -23.74 19.17
C GLN A 937 -18.37 -25.08 18.45
N ALA A 938 -18.90 -26.16 19.04
CA ALA A 938 -18.92 -27.48 18.43
C ALA A 938 -19.80 -27.53 17.17
N ALA A 939 -20.97 -26.87 17.19
CA ALA A 939 -21.87 -26.76 16.05
C ALA A 939 -21.20 -26.04 14.88
N PHE A 940 -20.57 -24.88 15.12
CA PHE A 940 -19.81 -24.15 14.08
C PHE A 940 -18.63 -24.97 13.55
N SER A 941 -17.88 -25.63 14.43
CA SER A 941 -16.75 -26.49 14.01
C SER A 941 -17.23 -27.62 13.11
N THR A 942 -18.37 -28.24 13.45
CA THR A 942 -18.99 -29.31 12.67
C THR A 942 -19.48 -28.80 11.32
N ALA A 943 -20.17 -27.67 11.28
CA ALA A 943 -20.64 -27.06 10.04
C ALA A 943 -19.48 -26.70 9.10
N ILE A 944 -18.46 -26.01 9.62
CA ILE A 944 -17.30 -25.58 8.83
C ILE A 944 -16.51 -26.78 8.30
N SER A 945 -16.46 -27.91 9.04
CA SER A 945 -15.80 -29.13 8.59
C SER A 945 -16.43 -29.80 7.36
N LYS A 946 -17.69 -29.45 7.02
CA LYS A 946 -18.36 -29.92 5.80
C LYS A 946 -17.79 -29.27 4.53
N HIS A 947 -17.10 -28.13 4.67
CA HIS A 947 -16.53 -27.43 3.53
C HIS A 947 -15.38 -28.24 2.88
N PRO A 948 -15.37 -28.43 1.55
CA PRO A 948 -14.40 -29.31 0.89
C PRO A 948 -12.98 -28.72 0.78
N GLY A 949 -12.83 -27.40 0.89
CA GLY A 949 -11.56 -26.69 0.80
C GLY A 949 -10.86 -26.46 2.15
N SER A 950 -9.54 -26.23 2.12
CA SER A 950 -8.74 -25.87 3.30
C SER A 950 -9.01 -24.43 3.73
N LEU A 951 -9.86 -24.24 4.75
CA LEU A 951 -10.23 -22.92 5.29
C LEU A 951 -9.29 -22.46 6.40
N ASP A 952 -9.02 -21.15 6.45
CA ASP A 952 -8.49 -20.48 7.64
C ASP A 952 -9.65 -20.23 8.62
N VAL A 953 -9.73 -21.00 9.70
CA VAL A 953 -10.86 -21.00 10.62
C VAL A 953 -10.47 -20.37 11.95
N ARG A 954 -11.22 -19.35 12.37
CA ARG A 954 -11.04 -18.71 13.67
C ARG A 954 -12.37 -18.60 14.40
N ILE A 955 -12.56 -19.44 15.42
CA ILE A 955 -13.70 -19.34 16.35
C ILE A 955 -13.17 -18.76 17.65
N GLN A 956 -13.65 -17.58 18.02
CA GLN A 956 -13.20 -16.91 19.24
C GLN A 956 -14.36 -16.38 20.07
N SER A 957 -14.09 -16.17 21.35
CA SER A 957 -15.03 -15.55 22.28
C SER A 957 -14.69 -14.10 22.43
N VAL A 958 -15.69 -13.24 22.29
CA VAL A 958 -15.54 -11.80 22.41
C VAL A 958 -16.33 -11.35 23.64
N TYR A 959 -15.70 -10.56 24.52
CA TYR A 959 -16.41 -9.90 25.61
C TYR A 959 -16.92 -8.55 25.09
N ILE A 960 -18.23 -8.30 25.23
CA ILE A 960 -18.82 -7.01 24.88
C ILE A 960 -19.06 -6.25 26.18
N GLY A 961 -18.28 -5.20 26.43
CA GLY A 961 -18.54 -4.24 27.50
C GLY A 961 -19.72 -3.33 27.16
N ILE A 962 -20.34 -2.72 28.18
CA ILE A 962 -21.48 -1.80 28.00
C ILE A 962 -20.97 -0.51 27.34
N GLY A 963 -20.95 -0.50 26.01
CA GLY A 963 -20.61 0.68 25.23
C GLY A 963 -20.55 0.35 23.73
N PRO A 964 -21.14 1.17 22.84
CA PRO A 964 -20.96 1.01 21.40
C PRO A 964 -19.50 1.18 20.95
N SER A 965 -18.60 1.58 21.85
CA SER A 965 -17.15 1.74 21.61
C SER A 965 -16.39 0.44 21.33
N ASP A 966 -16.91 -0.72 21.73
CA ASP A 966 -16.17 -1.99 21.58
C ASP A 966 -16.34 -2.63 20.19
N TYR A 967 -17.15 -2.02 19.31
CA TYR A 967 -17.45 -2.53 17.96
C TYR A 967 -16.54 -1.97 16.85
N TYR A 968 -15.62 -1.05 17.17
CA TYR A 968 -14.91 -0.22 16.17
C TYR A 968 -13.40 -0.43 16.08
N THR A 969 -12.84 -1.48 16.69
CA THR A 969 -11.42 -1.83 16.48
C THR A 969 -11.28 -3.24 15.93
N PHE A 970 -11.41 -3.36 14.61
CA PHE A 970 -10.59 -4.23 13.76
C PHE A 970 -10.53 -3.65 12.34
#